data_AF-A0A3S0G0T1-F1
#
_entry.id   AF-A0A3S0G0T1-F1
#
_cell.length_a   1.000
_cell.length_b   1.000
_cell.length_c   1.000
_cell.angle_alpha   90.00
_cell.angle_beta   90.00
_cell.angle_gamma   90.00
#
_symmetry.space_group_name_H-M   'P 1'
#
loop_
_entity.id
_entity.type
_entity.pdbx_description
1 polymer ?
#
loop_
_entity_poly.entity_id
_entity_poly.type
_entity_poly.pdbx_seq_one_letter_code
_entity_poly.pdbx_strand_id
1 'polypeptide(L)'
;MSAAAPCAGCGAPSCDCRCGACAGGPFLAARENRMGLSRIDTRIGGHARFFAAATQSLSSAETPALRLLSVRAGDDPIIALLDGWAMIADILTFYRDRFANETYLRTAREERSLFELAAQVGYRPRPGVSASVALAYLLDPAAKPVTVPAGARAQSVPKPGEQMQSFETMQPLDARAEWSEMPPRRSWLPPLDRLDALLRDEIRLSGAQLVVRPGERLLFVFGMKQGWQIAREVAAAKADIASDCVVVTLKPRPGLTAALAQKLLDLLEKAAGTAGDHAASAVRGVASYLLGASPRDARRTISDTERDLYGVLEDIERAPRAPSKGAPGFSIDAILSKVATTAGRAPPGGPRRVVDALRPSGDGRAALIAAGAPEVGAALYAAWGNLPANGSRPKKAPDLYLLRLVAGAFGGNAPALLPDGHVADDASIEDLDGEYVFLDTLAEGVEGGGFALIDAPATSMSSARLLRIGRVREAQQTARSDYGLNARVTRLDVVGLEDDEPLGLPAADDGRGMTVKLLRRILYVAQSEPVTRAPEPLDDAVEGDTIMLDGLYPDFAPGRSILVTGERSDILVGGAPVPGVSGGERATVAAVTQGPLPGSPGDTPHTVLHLTASLAFSYRRATTVVHANVVTATHGETVSETLGSGDAGEAFQRFRLRRAPLTFVAAPTTSGVVDTLRIEANGLALAEVAALSDAGPRDRVFQLAVDASGAGAIEGGDGKTGMRLPTGAENIRATYRVGVGAAGNVDPRQI
;
A
#
# COMPACT_ATOMS: atom_id res chain seq x y z
N MET A 1 -23.90 22.75 -97.48
CA MET A 1 -24.59 22.35 -96.24
C MET A 1 -23.56 22.28 -95.13
N SER A 2 -23.47 23.32 -94.30
CA SER A 2 -22.58 23.36 -93.14
C SER A 2 -23.42 23.05 -91.91
N ALA A 3 -23.12 21.95 -91.22
CA ALA A 3 -23.85 21.50 -90.04
C ALA A 3 -23.62 22.48 -88.87
N ALA A 4 -24.69 22.92 -88.22
CA ALA A 4 -24.63 23.71 -87.00
C ALA A 4 -24.12 22.85 -85.83
N ALA A 5 -23.24 23.40 -85.01
CA ALA A 5 -22.68 22.71 -83.85
C ALA A 5 -23.74 22.54 -82.74
N PRO A 6 -23.82 21.36 -82.08
CA PRO A 6 -24.80 21.09 -81.03
C PRO A 6 -24.48 21.81 -79.71
N CYS A 7 -25.52 22.09 -78.91
CA CYS A 7 -25.42 22.77 -77.62
C CYS A 7 -24.60 21.96 -76.60
N ALA A 8 -23.55 22.56 -76.04
CA ALA A 8 -22.61 21.88 -75.12
C ALA A 8 -23.23 21.37 -73.80
N GLY A 9 -24.40 21.88 -73.40
CA GLY A 9 -25.07 21.46 -72.15
C GLY A 9 -26.00 20.26 -72.30
N CYS A 10 -26.55 19.98 -73.49
CA CYS A 10 -27.55 18.92 -73.69
C CYS A 10 -27.43 18.15 -75.02
N GLY A 11 -26.52 18.54 -75.92
CA GLY A 11 -26.29 17.86 -77.19
C GLY A 11 -27.36 18.09 -78.27
N ALA A 12 -28.36 18.95 -78.04
CA ALA A 12 -29.42 19.19 -79.02
C ALA A 12 -28.94 20.00 -80.25
N PRO A 13 -29.43 19.69 -81.47
CA PRO A 13 -28.96 20.29 -82.73
C PRO A 13 -29.57 21.68 -83.06
N SER A 14 -30.44 22.26 -82.22
CA SER A 14 -30.97 23.62 -82.39
C SER A 14 -31.30 24.31 -81.05
N CYS A 15 -31.23 25.65 -81.02
CA CYS A 15 -31.36 26.55 -79.85
C CYS A 15 -32.76 26.63 -79.20
N ASP A 16 -33.60 25.60 -79.33
CA ASP A 16 -34.89 25.49 -78.63
C ASP A 16 -34.82 24.63 -77.35
N CYS A 17 -33.61 24.27 -76.89
CA CYS A 17 -33.49 23.61 -75.59
C CYS A 17 -33.91 24.60 -74.48
N ARG A 18 -34.90 24.23 -73.67
CA ARG A 18 -35.16 24.88 -72.37
C ARG A 18 -34.10 24.51 -71.32
N CYS A 19 -32.92 24.12 -71.78
CA CYS A 19 -31.78 23.87 -70.93
C CYS A 19 -31.19 25.23 -70.55
N GLY A 20 -31.11 25.53 -69.25
CA GLY A 20 -30.75 26.87 -68.72
C GLY A 20 -29.41 27.45 -69.19
N ALA A 21 -28.66 26.74 -70.04
CA ALA A 21 -27.50 27.24 -70.77
C ALA A 21 -27.86 28.16 -71.96
N CYS A 22 -29.06 28.06 -72.55
CA CYS A 22 -29.47 28.86 -73.72
C CYS A 22 -30.31 30.09 -73.37
N ALA A 23 -30.92 30.14 -72.19
CA ALA A 23 -31.48 31.37 -71.61
C ALA A 23 -30.35 32.10 -70.90
N GLY A 24 -29.56 32.89 -71.64
CA GLY A 24 -28.34 33.55 -71.17
C GLY A 24 -28.57 34.64 -70.12
N GLY A 25 -29.12 34.28 -68.96
CA GLY A 25 -29.26 35.16 -67.81
C GLY A 25 -28.94 34.49 -66.48
N PRO A 26 -28.70 35.28 -65.42
CA PRO A 26 -28.32 34.74 -64.12
C PRO A 26 -29.50 33.97 -63.53
N PHE A 27 -29.39 32.64 -63.55
CA PHE A 27 -30.39 31.73 -63.02
C PHE A 27 -30.44 31.82 -61.49
N LEU A 28 -31.57 32.31 -60.95
CA LEU A 28 -31.86 32.37 -59.52
C LEU A 28 -32.72 31.17 -59.14
N ALA A 29 -32.09 30.07 -58.70
CA ALA A 29 -32.82 28.88 -58.27
C ALA A 29 -32.22 28.29 -57.00
N ALA A 30 -33.10 27.75 -56.16
CA ALA A 30 -32.68 26.97 -55.01
C ALA A 30 -31.98 25.70 -55.49
N ARG A 31 -30.90 25.33 -54.80
CA ARG A 31 -30.24 24.04 -55.05
C ARG A 31 -31.04 22.92 -54.39
N GLU A 32 -30.99 21.75 -55.00
CA GLU A 32 -31.62 20.56 -54.47
C GLU A 32 -30.85 20.05 -53.24
N ASN A 33 -31.52 19.97 -52.10
CA ASN A 33 -30.92 19.57 -50.82
C ASN A 33 -31.16 18.08 -50.57
N ARG A 34 -30.15 17.25 -50.86
CA ARG A 34 -30.18 15.81 -50.59
C ARG A 34 -30.22 15.52 -49.08
N MET A 35 -30.77 14.36 -48.71
CA MET A 35 -30.78 13.92 -47.31
C MET A 35 -29.35 13.71 -46.79
N GLY A 36 -29.12 14.07 -45.51
CA GLY A 36 -27.84 13.83 -44.83
C GLY A 36 -26.74 14.86 -45.12
N LEU A 37 -27.03 16.00 -45.74
CA LEU A 37 -26.03 17.07 -45.91
C LEU A 37 -25.61 17.68 -44.56
N SER A 38 -24.38 18.18 -44.46
CA SER A 38 -23.87 18.92 -43.29
C SER A 38 -24.18 20.42 -43.33
N ARG A 39 -24.80 20.88 -44.42
CA ARG A 39 -25.31 22.24 -44.63
C ARG A 39 -26.43 22.17 -45.66
N ILE A 40 -27.50 22.93 -45.43
CA ILE A 40 -28.60 23.12 -46.39
C ILE A 40 -28.28 24.38 -47.20
N ASP A 41 -28.30 24.27 -48.53
CA ASP A 41 -28.08 25.39 -49.44
C ASP A 41 -29.44 25.92 -49.92
N THR A 42 -29.93 26.97 -49.29
CA THR A 42 -31.22 27.60 -49.63
C THR A 42 -31.06 28.93 -50.37
N ARG A 43 -29.83 29.46 -50.41
CA ARG A 43 -29.54 30.75 -51.03
C ARG A 43 -29.56 30.64 -52.54
N ILE A 44 -30.51 31.35 -53.16
CA ILE A 44 -30.73 31.33 -54.62
C ILE A 44 -29.79 32.27 -55.39
N GLY A 45 -29.11 33.19 -54.70
CA GLY A 45 -28.19 34.17 -55.29
C GLY A 45 -27.55 35.08 -54.25
N GLY A 46 -26.62 35.93 -54.68
CA GLY A 46 -26.12 37.07 -53.90
C GLY A 46 -26.38 38.36 -54.66
N HIS A 47 -26.07 39.52 -54.05
CA HIS A 47 -26.34 40.85 -54.61
C HIS A 47 -26.04 40.95 -56.12
N ALA A 48 -24.81 40.64 -56.53
CA ALA A 48 -24.40 40.75 -57.94
C ALA A 48 -25.27 39.93 -58.90
N ARG A 49 -25.73 38.74 -58.47
CA ARG A 49 -26.61 37.90 -59.30
C ARG A 49 -28.04 38.43 -59.33
N PHE A 50 -28.56 38.93 -58.21
CA PHE A 50 -29.88 39.56 -58.16
C PHE A 50 -29.92 40.84 -58.99
N PHE A 51 -28.88 41.67 -58.89
CA PHE A 51 -28.76 42.90 -59.65
C PHE A 51 -28.64 42.63 -61.15
N ALA A 52 -27.81 41.66 -61.54
CA ALA A 52 -27.71 41.23 -62.94
C ALA A 52 -29.04 40.66 -63.46
N ALA A 53 -29.76 39.85 -62.66
CA ALA A 53 -31.08 39.30 -63.01
C ALA A 53 -32.13 40.39 -63.20
N ALA A 54 -32.17 41.36 -62.29
CA ALA A 54 -33.08 42.48 -62.34
C ALA A 54 -32.79 43.39 -63.55
N THR A 55 -31.52 43.69 -63.81
CA THR A 55 -31.09 44.52 -64.95
C THR A 55 -31.39 43.82 -66.28
N GLN A 56 -31.20 42.51 -66.36
CA GLN A 56 -31.55 41.75 -67.55
C GLN A 56 -33.05 41.68 -67.78
N SER A 57 -33.83 41.55 -66.71
CA SER A 57 -35.31 41.53 -66.77
C SER A 57 -35.90 42.80 -67.38
N LEU A 58 -35.20 43.95 -67.32
CA LEU A 58 -35.62 45.18 -68.03
C LEU A 58 -35.66 45.02 -69.56
N SER A 59 -34.87 44.09 -70.10
CA SER A 59 -34.75 43.84 -71.54
C SER A 59 -35.45 42.54 -71.97
N SER A 60 -36.18 41.90 -71.05
CA SER A 60 -36.87 40.63 -71.31
C SER A 60 -37.97 40.77 -72.37
N ALA A 61 -38.27 39.68 -73.06
CA ALA A 61 -39.42 39.59 -73.95
C ALA A 61 -40.75 39.49 -73.18
N GLU A 62 -40.70 39.06 -71.92
CA GLU A 62 -41.87 38.86 -71.07
C GLU A 62 -42.42 40.17 -70.48
N THR A 63 -41.62 41.24 -70.47
CA THR A 63 -41.94 42.55 -69.88
C THR A 63 -41.73 43.69 -70.89
N PRO A 64 -42.45 43.70 -72.03
CA PRO A 64 -42.20 44.64 -73.13
C PRO A 64 -42.35 46.11 -72.72
N ALA A 65 -43.20 46.42 -71.74
CA ALA A 65 -43.39 47.77 -71.21
C ALA A 65 -42.11 48.35 -70.56
N LEU A 66 -41.23 47.49 -70.03
CA LEU A 66 -39.99 47.92 -69.35
C LEU A 66 -38.84 48.21 -70.32
N ARG A 67 -38.97 47.84 -71.60
CA ARG A 67 -37.94 48.09 -72.63
C ARG A 67 -37.69 49.58 -72.88
N LEU A 68 -38.64 50.43 -72.51
CA LEU A 68 -38.48 51.90 -72.56
C LEU A 68 -37.39 52.39 -71.60
N LEU A 69 -37.08 51.64 -70.54
CA LEU A 69 -36.02 51.92 -69.58
C LEU A 69 -34.69 51.39 -70.14
N SER A 70 -34.09 52.12 -71.08
CA SER A 70 -32.86 51.71 -71.80
C SER A 70 -31.56 52.19 -71.16
N VAL A 71 -31.62 53.15 -70.23
CA VAL A 71 -30.44 53.70 -69.53
C VAL A 71 -29.85 52.64 -68.57
N ARG A 72 -28.51 52.49 -68.58
CA ARG A 72 -27.77 51.54 -67.74
C ARG A 72 -26.64 52.22 -66.94
N ALA A 73 -26.68 53.55 -66.85
CA ALA A 73 -25.70 54.31 -66.11
C ALA A 73 -25.92 54.13 -64.60
N GLY A 74 -24.84 54.12 -63.82
CA GLY A 74 -24.90 53.87 -62.38
C GLY A 74 -25.54 55.01 -61.58
N ASP A 75 -25.69 56.19 -62.18
CA ASP A 75 -26.34 57.37 -61.62
C ASP A 75 -27.85 57.47 -61.96
N ASP A 76 -28.40 56.49 -62.70
CA ASP A 76 -29.82 56.44 -63.02
C ASP A 76 -30.68 55.96 -61.82
N PRO A 77 -31.77 56.67 -61.46
CA PRO A 77 -32.61 56.31 -60.32
C PRO A 77 -33.24 54.90 -60.39
N ILE A 78 -33.53 54.38 -61.59
CA ILE A 78 -34.08 53.04 -61.76
C ILE A 78 -33.00 51.99 -61.48
N ILE A 79 -31.78 52.22 -61.97
CA ILE A 79 -30.65 51.34 -61.68
C ILE A 79 -30.34 51.35 -60.18
N ALA A 80 -30.35 52.52 -59.53
CA ALA A 80 -30.20 52.62 -58.07
C ALA A 80 -31.33 51.89 -57.30
N LEU A 81 -32.57 51.93 -57.79
CA LEU A 81 -33.69 51.19 -57.21
C LEU A 81 -33.50 49.67 -57.33
N LEU A 82 -33.05 49.18 -58.49
CA LEU A 82 -32.75 47.76 -58.69
C LEU A 82 -31.57 47.30 -57.83
N ASP A 83 -30.57 48.15 -57.64
CA ASP A 83 -29.43 47.90 -56.75
C ASP A 83 -29.89 47.77 -55.29
N GLY A 84 -30.75 48.69 -54.82
CA GLY A 84 -31.37 48.60 -53.50
C GLY A 84 -32.20 47.32 -53.30
N TRP A 85 -33.00 46.94 -54.30
CA TRP A 85 -33.76 45.68 -54.24
C TRP A 85 -32.88 44.43 -54.26
N ALA A 86 -31.78 44.45 -55.02
CA ALA A 86 -30.80 43.36 -55.02
C ALA A 86 -30.13 43.19 -53.65
N MET A 87 -29.86 44.29 -52.94
CA MET A 87 -29.36 44.26 -51.57
C MET A 87 -30.38 43.65 -50.60
N ILE A 88 -31.64 44.08 -50.67
CA ILE A 88 -32.72 43.51 -49.83
C ILE A 88 -32.85 42.00 -50.08
N ALA A 89 -32.86 41.57 -51.34
CA ALA A 89 -32.93 40.15 -51.70
C ALA A 89 -31.73 39.36 -51.15
N ASP A 90 -30.54 39.94 -51.19
CA ASP A 90 -29.34 39.31 -50.64
C ASP A 90 -29.44 39.10 -49.12
N ILE A 91 -29.83 40.15 -48.39
CA ILE A 91 -30.00 40.11 -46.94
C ILE A 91 -31.07 39.08 -46.53
N LEU A 92 -32.23 39.09 -47.20
CA LEU A 92 -33.32 38.16 -46.89
C LEU A 92 -32.92 36.70 -47.14
N THR A 93 -32.23 36.42 -48.25
CA THR A 93 -31.80 35.06 -48.57
C THR A 93 -30.65 34.59 -47.68
N PHE A 94 -29.79 35.50 -47.21
CA PHE A 94 -28.80 35.20 -46.17
C PHE A 94 -29.45 34.78 -44.85
N TYR A 95 -30.42 35.56 -44.33
CA TYR A 95 -31.08 35.22 -43.07
C TYR A 95 -31.87 33.91 -43.16
N ARG A 96 -32.59 33.71 -44.26
CA ARG A 96 -33.31 32.45 -44.52
C ARG A 96 -32.38 31.25 -44.52
N ASP A 97 -31.20 31.38 -45.11
CA ASP A 97 -30.21 30.31 -45.14
C ASP A 97 -29.66 29.98 -43.76
N ARG A 98 -29.39 31.00 -42.93
CA ARG A 98 -28.97 30.79 -41.54
C ARG A 98 -30.07 30.12 -40.72
N PHE A 99 -31.31 30.58 -40.82
CA PHE A 99 -32.43 29.95 -40.11
C PHE A 99 -32.65 28.50 -40.54
N ALA A 100 -32.61 28.21 -41.84
CA ALA A 100 -32.78 26.85 -42.34
C ALA A 100 -31.70 25.89 -41.79
N ASN A 101 -30.47 26.35 -41.66
CA ASN A 101 -29.39 25.54 -41.09
C ASN A 101 -29.54 25.35 -39.57
N GLU A 102 -30.12 26.30 -38.83
CA GLU A 102 -30.35 26.16 -37.39
C GLU A 102 -31.55 25.24 -37.03
N THR A 103 -32.45 24.95 -37.97
CA THR A 103 -33.64 24.12 -37.70
C THR A 103 -33.37 22.61 -37.65
N TYR A 104 -32.19 22.13 -38.08
CA TYR A 104 -31.88 20.69 -38.10
C TYR A 104 -30.64 20.36 -37.26
N LEU A 105 -30.73 19.28 -36.48
CA LEU A 105 -29.69 18.89 -35.51
C LEU A 105 -28.28 18.76 -36.14
N ARG A 106 -28.19 18.27 -37.37
CA ARG A 106 -26.91 18.06 -38.07
C ARG A 106 -26.30 19.34 -38.64
N THR A 107 -27.10 20.39 -38.85
CA THR A 107 -26.66 21.63 -39.49
C THR A 107 -26.61 22.82 -38.54
N ALA A 108 -27.34 22.73 -37.41
CA ALA A 108 -27.37 23.75 -36.38
C ALA A 108 -25.98 23.94 -35.76
N ARG A 109 -25.60 25.19 -35.56
CA ARG A 109 -24.30 25.56 -34.96
C ARG A 109 -24.48 26.33 -33.66
N GLU A 110 -25.60 27.03 -33.51
CA GLU A 110 -25.89 27.70 -32.24
C GLU A 110 -26.31 26.67 -31.20
N GLU A 111 -25.67 26.73 -30.04
CA GLU A 111 -25.92 25.80 -28.94
C GLU A 111 -27.39 25.84 -28.50
N ARG A 112 -28.00 27.04 -28.46
CA ARG A 112 -29.42 27.18 -28.15
C ARG A 112 -30.29 26.36 -29.11
N SER A 113 -30.05 26.41 -30.42
CA SER A 113 -30.82 25.63 -31.39
C SER A 113 -30.70 24.13 -31.12
N LEU A 114 -29.50 23.65 -30.80
CA LEU A 114 -29.26 22.24 -30.48
C LEU A 114 -30.01 21.81 -29.21
N PHE A 115 -30.03 22.64 -28.17
CA PHE A 115 -30.77 22.37 -26.93
C PHE A 115 -32.28 22.32 -27.17
N GLU A 116 -32.84 23.27 -27.91
CA GLU A 116 -34.28 23.31 -28.23
C GLU A 116 -34.68 22.11 -29.11
N LEU A 117 -33.85 21.74 -30.10
CA LEU A 117 -34.08 20.57 -30.95
C LEU A 117 -33.97 19.26 -30.16
N ALA A 118 -33.02 19.15 -29.24
CA ALA A 118 -32.90 18.02 -28.33
C ALA A 118 -34.11 17.91 -27.39
N ALA A 119 -34.61 19.05 -26.89
CA ALA A 119 -35.76 19.09 -26.01
C ALA A 119 -37.04 18.55 -26.69
N GLN A 120 -37.18 18.72 -28.02
CA GLN A 120 -38.33 18.17 -28.77
C GLN A 120 -38.40 16.63 -28.73
N VAL A 121 -37.26 15.94 -28.56
CA VAL A 121 -37.21 14.47 -28.41
C VAL A 121 -37.14 14.04 -26.95
N GLY A 122 -37.37 14.96 -26.01
CA GLY A 122 -37.29 14.71 -24.57
C GLY A 122 -35.87 14.54 -24.04
N TYR A 123 -34.83 14.83 -24.84
CA TYR A 123 -33.44 14.76 -24.40
C TYR A 123 -32.97 16.12 -23.87
N ARG A 124 -32.43 16.13 -22.65
CA ARG A 124 -31.75 17.28 -22.06
C ARG A 124 -30.28 16.95 -21.87
N PRO A 125 -29.34 17.73 -22.45
CA PRO A 125 -27.92 17.58 -22.17
C PRO A 125 -27.66 17.63 -20.66
N ARG A 126 -26.76 16.77 -20.17
CA ARG A 126 -26.40 16.78 -18.74
C ARG A 126 -25.73 18.10 -18.40
N PRO A 127 -26.09 18.72 -17.26
CA PRO A 127 -25.39 19.91 -16.82
C PRO A 127 -23.96 19.58 -16.38
N GLY A 128 -23.14 20.61 -16.18
CA GLY A 128 -21.77 20.44 -15.67
C GLY A 128 -21.77 19.74 -14.31
N VAL A 129 -21.08 18.59 -14.24
CA VAL A 129 -20.97 17.80 -13.01
C VAL A 129 -19.67 18.16 -12.29
N SER A 130 -19.75 18.35 -10.97
CA SER A 130 -18.61 18.62 -10.11
C SER A 130 -17.58 17.48 -10.18
N ALA A 131 -16.30 17.84 -10.23
CA ALA A 131 -15.21 16.90 -9.92
C ALA A 131 -15.36 16.32 -8.51
N SER A 132 -14.84 15.11 -8.28
CA SER A 132 -14.84 14.46 -6.97
C SER A 132 -13.44 14.01 -6.57
N VAL A 133 -13.14 14.16 -5.28
CA VAL A 133 -11.84 13.83 -4.68
C VAL A 133 -12.05 13.10 -3.36
N ALA A 134 -11.06 12.32 -2.93
CA ALA A 134 -11.01 11.76 -1.59
C ALA A 134 -10.09 12.63 -0.73
N LEU A 135 -10.62 13.21 0.34
CA LEU A 135 -9.86 14.01 1.30
C LEU A 135 -9.53 13.16 2.52
N ALA A 136 -8.26 13.17 2.93
CA ALA A 136 -7.80 12.57 4.17
C ALA A 136 -7.50 13.68 5.18
N TYR A 137 -8.28 13.75 6.27
CA TYR A 137 -8.06 14.75 7.32
C TYR A 137 -6.98 14.30 8.31
N LEU A 138 -5.93 15.12 8.45
CA LEU A 138 -4.89 14.94 9.44
C LEU A 138 -5.23 15.77 10.68
N LEU A 139 -5.36 15.09 11.82
CA LEU A 139 -5.68 15.70 13.11
C LEU A 139 -4.41 15.71 13.96
N ASP A 140 -4.29 16.71 14.83
CA ASP A 140 -3.25 16.73 15.84
C ASP A 140 -3.33 15.45 16.72
N PRO A 141 -2.21 14.78 17.03
CA PRO A 141 -2.20 13.59 17.89
C PRO A 141 -2.93 13.76 19.25
N ALA A 142 -2.99 14.98 19.79
CA ALA A 142 -3.68 15.29 21.04
C ALA A 142 -5.18 15.63 20.86
N ALA A 143 -5.67 15.68 19.62
CA ALA A 143 -7.06 16.03 19.34
C ALA A 143 -8.03 14.93 19.78
N LYS A 144 -9.13 15.35 20.42
CA LYS A 144 -10.26 14.45 20.71
C LYS A 144 -11.00 14.11 19.40
N PRO A 145 -11.71 12.96 19.34
CA PRO A 145 -12.57 12.63 18.21
C PRO A 145 -13.52 13.78 17.87
N VAL A 146 -13.65 14.09 16.58
CA VAL A 146 -14.45 15.22 16.06
C VAL A 146 -15.21 14.81 14.82
N THR A 147 -16.45 15.28 14.69
CA THR A 147 -17.25 15.08 13.48
C THR A 147 -17.04 16.26 12.54
N VAL A 148 -16.46 15.99 11.36
CA VAL A 148 -16.44 16.94 10.24
C VAL A 148 -17.81 16.88 9.56
N PRO A 149 -18.62 17.95 9.56
CA PRO A 149 -19.97 17.90 8.99
C PRO A 149 -19.93 17.76 7.46
N ALA A 150 -21.04 17.31 6.87
CA ALA A 150 -21.25 17.48 5.43
C ALA A 150 -21.30 18.97 5.08
N GLY A 151 -20.72 19.35 3.94
CA GLY A 151 -20.55 20.74 3.53
C GLY A 151 -19.35 21.45 4.15
N ALA A 152 -18.50 20.74 4.91
CA ALA A 152 -17.23 21.30 5.38
C ALA A 152 -16.35 21.65 4.18
N ARG A 153 -15.83 22.87 4.17
CA ARG A 153 -15.07 23.43 3.06
C ARG A 153 -13.58 23.10 3.18
N ALA A 154 -12.98 22.70 2.08
CA ALA A 154 -11.53 22.61 1.89
C ALA A 154 -11.15 23.40 0.63
N GLN A 155 -9.95 23.95 0.60
CA GLN A 155 -9.45 24.72 -0.53
C GLN A 155 -8.12 24.15 -0.99
N SER A 156 -7.92 24.08 -2.31
CA SER A 156 -6.64 23.67 -2.86
C SER A 156 -5.58 24.76 -2.69
N VAL A 157 -4.34 24.32 -2.56
CA VAL A 157 -3.13 25.14 -2.67
C VAL A 157 -2.75 25.18 -4.15
N PRO A 158 -2.97 26.32 -4.84
CA PRO A 158 -2.71 26.41 -6.27
C PRO A 158 -1.21 26.39 -6.58
N LYS A 159 -0.83 25.78 -7.70
CA LYS A 159 0.50 25.97 -8.28
C LYS A 159 0.64 27.35 -8.94
N PRO A 160 1.86 27.80 -9.28
CA PRO A 160 2.04 29.02 -10.05
C PRO A 160 1.19 29.04 -11.33
N GLY A 161 0.28 30.02 -11.45
CA GLY A 161 -0.64 30.15 -12.58
C GLY A 161 -2.02 29.49 -12.40
N GLU A 162 -2.24 28.76 -11.30
CA GLU A 162 -3.54 28.17 -10.96
C GLU A 162 -4.34 29.06 -10.01
N GLN A 163 -5.66 28.89 -10.00
CA GLN A 163 -6.55 29.50 -9.02
C GLN A 163 -6.92 28.49 -7.93
N MET A 164 -7.10 28.98 -6.70
CA MET A 164 -7.60 28.20 -5.58
C MET A 164 -8.97 27.60 -5.92
N GLN A 165 -9.12 26.29 -5.70
CA GLN A 165 -10.35 25.55 -5.96
C GLN A 165 -10.99 25.14 -4.64
N SER A 166 -12.29 25.40 -4.49
CA SER A 166 -13.06 25.01 -3.31
C SER A 166 -13.68 23.64 -3.48
N PHE A 167 -13.68 22.86 -2.39
CA PHE A 167 -14.32 21.56 -2.28
C PHE A 167 -15.18 21.51 -1.03
N GLU A 168 -16.27 20.75 -1.08
CA GLU A 168 -17.14 20.50 0.07
C GLU A 168 -17.32 19.01 0.33
N THR A 169 -17.24 18.60 1.59
CA THR A 169 -17.47 17.20 2.01
C THR A 169 -18.91 16.78 1.73
N MET A 170 -19.10 15.57 1.20
CA MET A 170 -20.42 15.07 0.81
C MET A 170 -21.25 14.50 1.96
N GLN A 171 -20.57 14.05 3.02
CA GLN A 171 -21.17 13.33 4.14
C GLN A 171 -20.40 13.68 5.41
N PRO A 172 -21.03 13.57 6.60
CA PRO A 172 -20.30 13.73 7.85
C PRO A 172 -19.22 12.65 7.99
N LEU A 173 -18.09 13.02 8.58
CA LEU A 173 -16.96 12.14 8.85
C LEU A 173 -16.60 12.24 10.33
N ASP A 174 -16.69 11.12 11.05
CA ASP A 174 -16.17 11.01 12.40
C ASP A 174 -14.66 10.79 12.36
N ALA A 175 -13.88 11.85 12.52
CA ALA A 175 -12.45 11.84 12.41
C ALA A 175 -11.77 11.63 13.79
N ARG A 176 -10.64 10.92 13.77
CA ARG A 176 -9.83 10.64 14.97
C ARG A 176 -8.35 10.80 14.68
N ALA A 177 -7.59 11.31 15.65
CA ALA A 177 -6.16 11.52 15.51
C ALA A 177 -5.38 10.22 15.20
N GLU A 178 -5.74 9.12 15.88
CA GLU A 178 -5.16 7.79 15.65
C GLU A 178 -5.36 7.25 14.22
N TRP A 179 -6.36 7.74 13.48
CA TRP A 179 -6.66 7.32 12.10
C TRP A 179 -6.07 8.23 11.04
N SER A 180 -5.36 9.29 11.44
CA SER A 180 -4.72 10.20 10.51
C SER A 180 -3.55 9.54 9.81
N GLU A 181 -2.68 8.84 10.52
CA GLU A 181 -1.50 8.19 9.95
C GLU A 181 -1.29 6.82 10.60
N MET A 182 -1.76 5.76 9.93
CA MET A 182 -1.60 4.39 10.41
C MET A 182 -0.54 3.69 9.55
N PRO A 183 0.70 3.54 10.04
CA PRO A 183 1.71 2.81 9.31
C PRO A 183 1.35 1.31 9.25
N PRO A 184 1.66 0.63 8.14
CA PRO A 184 1.66 -0.83 8.15
C PRO A 184 2.76 -1.30 9.09
N ARG A 185 2.59 -2.52 9.61
CA ARG A 185 3.61 -3.14 10.45
C ARG A 185 4.93 -3.24 9.70
N ARG A 186 6.02 -2.80 10.35
CA ARG A 186 7.35 -2.68 9.74
C ARG A 186 8.37 -3.70 10.23
N SER A 187 8.13 -4.30 11.39
CA SER A 187 9.03 -5.30 11.95
C SER A 187 8.27 -6.41 12.68
N TRP A 188 8.93 -7.54 12.83
CA TRP A 188 8.42 -8.69 13.57
C TRP A 188 9.57 -9.46 14.19
N LEU A 189 9.27 -10.27 15.20
CA LEU A 189 10.27 -11.17 15.77
C LEU A 189 9.99 -12.57 15.24
N PRO A 190 10.76 -13.10 14.27
CA PRO A 190 10.46 -14.42 13.74
C PRO A 190 10.65 -15.50 14.82
N PRO A 191 9.87 -16.59 14.74
CA PRO A 191 10.20 -17.78 15.50
C PRO A 191 11.61 -18.23 15.09
N LEU A 192 12.34 -18.72 16.08
CA LEU A 192 13.69 -19.24 15.92
C LEU A 192 13.68 -20.61 16.55
N ASP A 193 13.71 -21.67 15.77
CA ASP A 193 13.85 -23.03 16.27
C ASP A 193 15.30 -23.54 16.17
N ARG A 194 15.52 -24.81 16.54
CA ARG A 194 16.87 -25.42 16.49
C ARG A 194 17.42 -25.53 15.07
N LEU A 195 16.55 -25.73 14.07
CA LEU A 195 16.96 -25.80 12.67
C LEU A 195 17.44 -24.43 12.21
N ASP A 196 16.66 -23.39 12.52
CA ASP A 196 17.02 -22.01 12.22
C ASP A 196 18.33 -21.60 12.90
N ALA A 197 18.54 -21.94 14.17
CA ALA A 197 19.78 -21.64 14.90
C ALA A 197 21.03 -22.30 14.26
N LEU A 198 20.87 -23.43 13.58
CA LEU A 198 21.95 -24.11 12.87
C LEU A 198 22.27 -23.51 11.49
N LEU A 199 21.27 -22.94 10.82
CA LEU A 199 21.37 -22.58 9.40
C LEU A 199 21.34 -21.08 9.13
N ARG A 200 20.76 -20.27 10.02
CA ARG A 200 20.78 -18.81 9.88
C ARG A 200 22.23 -18.32 9.88
N ASP A 201 22.51 -17.44 8.93
CA ASP A 201 23.80 -16.76 8.76
C ASP A 201 23.83 -15.44 9.53
N GLU A 202 22.68 -14.83 9.81
CA GLU A 202 22.56 -13.56 10.51
C GLU A 202 21.48 -13.61 11.59
N ILE A 203 21.74 -12.93 12.71
CA ILE A 203 20.79 -12.70 13.81
C ILE A 203 20.94 -11.27 14.31
N ARG A 204 19.83 -10.63 14.65
CA ARG A 204 19.83 -9.30 15.25
C ARG A 204 19.70 -9.38 16.77
N LEU A 205 20.58 -8.70 17.49
CA LEU A 205 20.55 -8.57 18.95
C LEU A 205 20.18 -7.14 19.35
N SER A 206 19.42 -6.98 20.42
CA SER A 206 18.94 -5.67 20.89
C SER A 206 20.06 -4.84 21.51
N GLY A 207 20.01 -3.53 21.27
CA GLY A 207 20.94 -2.53 21.80
C GLY A 207 22.10 -2.27 20.86
N ALA A 208 22.11 -1.12 20.18
CA ALA A 208 23.19 -0.73 19.26
C ALA A 208 24.55 -0.52 19.97
N GLN A 209 24.54 -0.37 21.30
CA GLN A 209 25.73 -0.24 22.14
C GLN A 209 26.36 -1.59 22.50
N LEU A 210 25.67 -2.71 22.25
CA LEU A 210 26.20 -4.05 22.52
C LEU A 210 27.44 -4.29 21.65
N VAL A 211 28.59 -4.52 22.28
CA VAL A 211 29.82 -4.87 21.55
C VAL A 211 29.86 -6.38 21.38
N VAL A 212 29.93 -6.86 20.14
CA VAL A 212 30.10 -8.29 19.82
C VAL A 212 31.36 -8.45 18.97
N ARG A 213 32.24 -9.37 19.34
CA ARG A 213 33.54 -9.55 18.67
C ARG A 213 33.57 -10.82 17.81
N PRO A 214 34.21 -10.78 16.62
CA PRO A 214 34.53 -12.00 15.89
C PRO A 214 35.28 -13.00 16.77
N GLY A 215 34.91 -14.29 16.68
CA GLY A 215 35.47 -15.37 17.50
C GLY A 215 34.73 -15.65 18.81
N GLU A 216 33.89 -14.72 19.30
CA GLU A 216 32.95 -15.02 20.39
C GLU A 216 31.93 -16.08 19.96
N ARG A 217 31.29 -16.76 20.91
CA ARG A 217 30.26 -17.76 20.62
C ARG A 217 28.89 -17.27 21.07
N LEU A 218 27.94 -17.26 20.15
CA LEU A 218 26.53 -17.11 20.45
C LEU A 218 25.94 -18.48 20.79
N LEU A 219 25.48 -18.61 22.03
CA LEU A 219 24.84 -19.81 22.57
C LEU A 219 23.32 -19.64 22.53
N PHE A 220 22.64 -20.61 21.95
CA PHE A 220 21.19 -20.76 21.91
C PHE A 220 20.79 -21.87 22.87
N VAL A 221 19.95 -21.56 23.86
CA VAL A 221 19.48 -22.52 24.87
C VAL A 221 17.99 -22.74 24.68
N PHE A 222 17.60 -23.89 24.13
CA PHE A 222 16.19 -24.28 23.93
C PHE A 222 15.62 -25.09 25.12
N GLY A 223 16.47 -25.45 26.06
CA GLY A 223 16.15 -26.24 27.26
C GLY A 223 17.44 -26.69 27.95
N MET A 224 17.30 -27.38 29.08
CA MET A 224 18.46 -27.90 29.84
C MET A 224 18.81 -29.35 29.51
N LYS A 225 18.11 -29.98 28.56
CA LYS A 225 18.44 -31.34 28.10
C LYS A 225 19.70 -31.33 27.24
N GLN A 226 20.60 -32.30 27.37
CA GLN A 226 21.80 -32.35 26.54
C GLN A 226 21.45 -32.45 25.03
N GLY A 227 22.01 -31.55 24.23
CA GLY A 227 21.72 -31.46 22.78
C GLY A 227 20.61 -30.47 22.42
N TRP A 228 20.02 -29.77 23.41
CA TRP A 228 19.10 -28.65 23.19
C TRP A 228 19.80 -27.30 23.20
N GLN A 229 21.13 -27.31 23.18
CA GLN A 229 21.98 -26.13 23.10
C GLN A 229 22.72 -26.14 21.77
N ILE A 230 22.75 -25.00 21.11
CA ILE A 230 23.52 -24.80 19.88
C ILE A 230 24.48 -23.66 20.14
N ALA A 231 25.75 -23.82 19.77
CA ALA A 231 26.71 -22.73 19.80
C ALA A 231 27.18 -22.43 18.37
N ARG A 232 27.20 -21.14 18.03
CA ARG A 232 27.69 -20.65 16.73
C ARG A 232 28.75 -19.60 16.99
N GLU A 233 29.88 -19.74 16.29
CA GLU A 233 30.94 -18.73 16.36
C GLU A 233 30.53 -17.50 15.55
N VAL A 234 30.78 -16.32 16.11
CA VAL A 234 30.55 -15.03 15.46
C VAL A 234 31.64 -14.83 14.41
N ALA A 235 31.23 -14.63 13.17
CA ALA A 235 32.11 -14.27 12.06
C ALA A 235 32.37 -12.75 12.02
N ALA A 236 31.31 -11.97 12.18
CA ALA A 236 31.34 -10.51 12.18
C ALA A 236 30.13 -9.95 12.94
N ALA A 237 30.19 -8.70 13.36
CA ALA A 237 29.05 -7.98 13.93
C ALA A 237 29.08 -6.52 13.48
N LYS A 238 27.90 -5.95 13.24
CA LYS A 238 27.73 -4.56 12.83
C LYS A 238 26.60 -3.91 13.61
N ALA A 239 26.88 -2.80 14.29
CA ALA A 239 25.86 -1.99 14.94
C ALA A 239 24.98 -1.28 13.89
N ASP A 240 23.67 -1.33 14.10
CA ASP A 240 22.65 -0.56 13.39
C ASP A 240 21.97 0.36 14.40
N ILE A 241 22.40 1.63 14.38
CA ILE A 241 21.93 2.68 15.29
C ILE A 241 20.46 3.03 15.00
N ALA A 242 20.01 2.96 13.74
CA ALA A 242 18.66 3.35 13.36
C ALA A 242 17.61 2.37 13.91
N SER A 243 17.95 1.08 13.96
CA SER A 243 17.09 0.03 14.50
C SER A 243 17.40 -0.35 15.96
N ASP A 244 18.31 0.39 16.63
CA ASP A 244 18.86 0.08 17.96
C ASP A 244 19.24 -1.41 18.14
N CYS A 245 19.99 -1.95 17.19
CA CYS A 245 20.37 -3.37 17.22
C CYS A 245 21.80 -3.61 16.71
N VAL A 246 22.29 -4.82 16.91
CA VAL A 246 23.54 -5.33 16.33
C VAL A 246 23.22 -6.50 15.44
N VAL A 247 23.57 -6.39 14.16
CA VAL A 247 23.48 -7.48 13.20
C VAL A 247 24.73 -8.35 13.36
N VAL A 248 24.54 -9.57 13.86
CA VAL A 248 25.59 -10.57 14.10
C VAL A 248 25.58 -11.58 12.95
N THR A 249 26.68 -11.65 12.21
CA THR A 249 26.92 -12.68 11.19
C THR A 249 27.61 -13.89 11.84
N LEU A 250 27.01 -15.06 11.70
CA LEU A 250 27.48 -16.33 12.26
C LEU A 250 28.30 -17.11 11.23
N LYS A 251 29.35 -17.80 11.66
CA LYS A 251 30.12 -18.67 10.74
C LYS A 251 29.22 -19.78 10.18
N PRO A 252 29.14 -19.97 8.85
CA PRO A 252 28.36 -21.04 8.26
C PRO A 252 28.97 -22.39 8.63
N ARG A 253 28.14 -23.44 8.66
CA ARG A 253 28.59 -24.83 8.84
C ARG A 253 28.70 -25.50 7.47
N PRO A 254 29.91 -25.64 6.89
CA PRO A 254 30.06 -26.19 5.55
C PRO A 254 29.48 -27.60 5.47
N GLY A 255 28.75 -27.90 4.40
CA GLY A 255 28.15 -29.21 4.16
C GLY A 255 26.83 -29.48 4.90
N LEU A 256 26.43 -28.64 5.85
CA LEU A 256 25.17 -28.78 6.57
C LEU A 256 24.01 -28.17 5.76
N THR A 257 23.28 -29.01 5.03
CA THR A 257 22.04 -28.60 4.35
C THR A 257 20.84 -28.64 5.30
N ALA A 258 19.74 -27.97 4.96
CA ALA A 258 18.52 -28.00 5.75
C ALA A 258 17.98 -29.43 5.97
N ALA A 259 18.04 -30.28 4.94
CA ALA A 259 17.61 -31.67 5.03
C ALA A 259 18.50 -32.50 5.99
N LEU A 260 19.82 -32.33 5.92
CA LEU A 260 20.76 -33.03 6.81
C LEU A 260 20.64 -32.53 8.26
N ALA A 261 20.47 -31.22 8.45
CA ALA A 261 20.24 -30.63 9.77
C ALA A 261 18.96 -31.16 10.41
N GLN A 262 17.86 -31.21 9.65
CA GLN A 262 16.61 -31.78 10.15
C GLN A 262 16.76 -33.26 10.52
N LYS A 263 17.37 -34.07 9.63
CA LYS A 263 17.62 -35.50 9.90
C LYS A 263 18.48 -35.72 11.15
N LEU A 264 19.48 -34.87 11.38
CA LEU A 264 20.32 -34.91 12.57
C LEU A 264 19.54 -34.55 13.85
N LEU A 265 18.66 -33.57 13.80
CA LEU A 265 17.77 -33.23 14.92
C LEU A 265 16.75 -34.33 15.21
N ASP A 266 16.18 -34.97 14.19
CA ASP A 266 15.24 -36.09 14.35
C ASP A 266 15.92 -37.30 15.01
N LEU A 267 17.15 -37.62 14.59
CA LEU A 267 17.96 -38.67 15.21
C LEU A 267 18.32 -38.35 16.66
N LEU A 268 18.64 -37.09 16.96
CA LEU A 268 18.87 -36.64 18.33
C LEU A 268 17.62 -36.82 19.19
N GLU A 269 16.43 -36.43 18.70
CA GLU A 269 15.18 -36.62 19.43
C GLU A 269 14.89 -38.09 19.70
N LYS A 270 15.13 -38.95 18.71
CA LYS A 270 15.00 -40.40 18.86
C LYS A 270 15.96 -40.95 19.92
N ALA A 271 17.24 -40.60 19.84
CA ALA A 271 18.26 -41.05 20.79
C ALA A 271 17.96 -40.54 22.21
N ALA A 272 17.56 -39.28 22.34
CA ALA A 272 17.21 -38.66 23.61
C ALA A 272 15.96 -39.27 24.27
N GLY A 273 15.10 -39.96 23.50
CA GLY A 273 13.93 -40.69 24.01
C GLY A 273 14.21 -42.15 24.38
N THR A 274 15.40 -42.67 24.06
CA THR A 274 15.80 -44.06 24.33
C THR A 274 16.84 -44.13 25.45
N ALA A 275 16.70 -45.09 26.36
CA ALA A 275 17.69 -45.35 27.40
C ALA A 275 18.73 -46.37 26.92
N GLY A 276 20.00 -46.15 27.27
CA GLY A 276 21.12 -47.07 26.99
C GLY A 276 22.39 -46.35 26.56
N ASP A 277 23.53 -47.03 26.69
CA ASP A 277 24.86 -46.46 26.45
C ASP A 277 25.05 -45.97 25.01
N HIS A 278 24.50 -46.69 24.03
CA HIS A 278 24.53 -46.27 22.62
C HIS A 278 23.78 -44.95 22.42
N ALA A 279 22.54 -44.86 22.91
CA ALA A 279 21.74 -43.64 22.82
C ALA A 279 22.40 -42.43 23.51
N ALA A 280 23.05 -42.66 24.66
CA ALA A 280 23.84 -41.64 25.34
C ALA A 280 25.06 -41.20 24.50
N SER A 281 25.69 -42.12 23.78
CA SER A 281 26.78 -41.83 22.85
C SER A 281 26.31 -41.02 21.63
N ALA A 282 25.14 -41.33 21.05
CA ALA A 282 24.51 -40.49 20.01
C ALA A 282 24.29 -39.06 20.49
N VAL A 283 23.60 -38.91 21.62
CA VAL A 283 23.26 -37.60 22.20
C VAL A 283 24.53 -36.81 22.45
N ARG A 284 25.57 -37.44 23.01
CA ARG A 284 26.87 -36.82 23.26
C ARG A 284 27.54 -36.35 21.97
N GLY A 285 27.63 -37.21 20.95
CA GLY A 285 28.30 -36.86 19.69
C GLY A 285 27.55 -35.77 18.91
N VAL A 286 26.22 -35.86 18.86
CA VAL A 286 25.39 -34.82 18.24
C VAL A 286 25.49 -33.51 19.01
N ALA A 287 25.36 -33.53 20.34
CA ALA A 287 25.49 -32.33 21.17
C ALA A 287 26.85 -31.66 20.96
N SER A 288 27.94 -32.44 20.91
CA SER A 288 29.28 -31.94 20.58
C SER A 288 29.31 -31.22 19.22
N TYR A 289 28.71 -31.81 18.18
CA TYR A 289 28.56 -31.15 16.88
C TYR A 289 27.74 -29.85 16.97
N LEU A 290 26.60 -29.87 17.67
CA LEU A 290 25.74 -28.68 17.86
C LEU A 290 26.45 -27.56 18.62
N LEU A 291 27.42 -27.87 19.48
CA LEU A 291 28.26 -26.92 20.20
C LEU A 291 29.48 -26.41 19.39
N GLY A 292 29.71 -26.94 18.19
CA GLY A 292 30.74 -26.47 17.25
C GLY A 292 31.88 -27.44 16.97
N ALA A 293 31.79 -28.71 17.38
CA ALA A 293 32.75 -29.74 16.97
C ALA A 293 32.70 -29.98 15.46
N SER A 294 33.79 -30.48 14.88
CA SER A 294 33.76 -30.92 13.48
C SER A 294 32.87 -32.17 13.31
N PRO A 295 32.28 -32.40 12.12
CA PRO A 295 31.53 -33.63 11.85
C PRO A 295 32.37 -34.89 12.10
N ARG A 296 33.67 -34.80 11.80
CA ARG A 296 34.65 -35.89 12.01
C ARG A 296 34.86 -36.20 13.49
N ASP A 297 34.96 -35.16 14.33
CA ASP A 297 35.11 -35.31 15.78
C ASP A 297 33.84 -35.91 16.38
N ALA A 298 32.67 -35.37 16.03
CA ALA A 298 31.39 -35.92 16.45
C ALA A 298 31.23 -37.40 16.06
N ARG A 299 31.58 -37.76 14.82
CA ARG A 299 31.53 -39.14 14.31
C ARG A 299 32.45 -40.11 15.06
N ARG A 300 33.54 -39.61 15.66
CA ARG A 300 34.45 -40.43 16.48
C ARG A 300 34.02 -40.59 17.93
N THR A 301 32.97 -39.88 18.34
CA THR A 301 32.43 -39.92 19.70
C THR A 301 31.12 -40.72 19.81
N ILE A 302 30.58 -41.17 18.67
CA ILE A 302 29.38 -42.01 18.58
C ILE A 302 29.76 -43.49 18.49
N SER A 303 28.84 -44.36 18.91
CA SER A 303 29.03 -45.82 18.84
C SER A 303 28.93 -46.33 17.40
N ASP A 304 29.72 -47.34 17.03
CA ASP A 304 29.70 -47.98 15.71
C ASP A 304 28.35 -48.62 15.35
N THR A 305 27.50 -48.85 16.35
CA THR A 305 26.14 -49.36 16.19
C THR A 305 25.16 -48.32 15.62
N GLU A 306 25.51 -47.03 15.63
CA GLU A 306 24.65 -45.91 15.20
C GLU A 306 24.86 -45.53 13.73
N ARG A 307 24.70 -46.50 12.82
CA ARG A 307 24.99 -46.35 11.38
C ARG A 307 24.28 -45.16 10.72
N ASP A 308 23.04 -44.87 11.11
CA ASP A 308 22.27 -43.77 10.52
C ASP A 308 22.87 -42.40 10.84
N LEU A 309 23.27 -42.19 12.11
CA LEU A 309 23.90 -40.96 12.56
C LEU A 309 25.32 -40.82 11.97
N TYR A 310 26.04 -41.94 11.92
CA TYR A 310 27.35 -42.02 11.29
C TYR A 310 27.28 -41.59 9.81
N GLY A 311 26.31 -42.10 9.06
CA GLY A 311 26.09 -41.75 7.66
C GLY A 311 25.76 -40.27 7.48
N VAL A 312 24.91 -39.68 8.33
CA VAL A 312 24.58 -38.24 8.26
C VAL A 312 25.80 -37.36 8.49
N LEU A 313 26.62 -37.67 9.51
CA LEU A 313 27.84 -36.90 9.78
C LEU A 313 28.88 -37.07 8.66
N GLU A 314 28.97 -38.26 8.06
CA GLU A 314 29.80 -38.52 6.90
C GLU A 314 29.33 -37.77 5.65
N ASP A 315 28.02 -37.69 5.42
CA ASP A 315 27.43 -36.90 4.32
C ASP A 315 27.74 -35.41 4.50
N ILE A 316 27.67 -34.88 5.72
CA ILE A 316 28.06 -33.50 6.04
C ILE A 316 29.57 -33.29 5.78
N GLU A 317 30.41 -34.24 6.18
CA GLU A 317 31.87 -34.17 5.98
C GLU A 317 32.25 -34.21 4.49
N ARG A 318 31.58 -35.06 3.70
CA ARG A 318 31.83 -35.27 2.27
C ARG A 318 31.17 -34.22 1.37
N ALA A 319 30.17 -33.52 1.88
CA ALA A 319 29.49 -32.48 1.12
C ALA A 319 30.52 -31.43 0.65
N PRO A 320 30.46 -31.02 -0.64
CA PRO A 320 31.42 -30.06 -1.17
C PRO A 320 31.36 -28.80 -0.31
N ARG A 321 32.53 -28.36 0.18
CA ARG A 321 32.66 -27.09 0.87
C ARG A 321 32.27 -26.01 -0.13
N ALA A 322 31.04 -25.51 -0.03
CA ALA A 322 30.61 -24.40 -0.84
C ALA A 322 31.62 -23.26 -0.64
N PRO A 323 32.10 -22.60 -1.72
CA PRO A 323 32.89 -21.39 -1.55
C PRO A 323 32.08 -20.44 -0.66
N SER A 324 32.75 -19.84 0.33
CA SER A 324 32.19 -18.72 1.08
C SER A 324 31.58 -17.76 0.07
N LYS A 325 30.27 -17.52 0.14
CA LYS A 325 29.57 -16.65 -0.82
C LYS A 325 30.19 -15.25 -0.80
N GLY A 326 31.16 -15.00 -1.68
CA GLY A 326 31.08 -13.80 -2.51
C GLY A 326 29.84 -13.98 -3.38
N ALA A 327 28.99 -12.95 -3.42
CA ALA A 327 27.70 -12.97 -4.10
C ALA A 327 27.75 -13.69 -5.47
N PRO A 328 26.91 -14.70 -5.73
CA PRO A 328 26.79 -15.25 -7.08
C PRO A 328 25.84 -14.37 -7.90
N GLY A 329 26.25 -14.07 -9.13
CA GLY A 329 25.39 -13.44 -10.12
C GLY A 329 24.11 -14.24 -10.36
N PHE A 330 23.02 -13.51 -10.54
CA PHE A 330 21.69 -14.04 -10.77
C PHE A 330 21.60 -14.75 -12.13
N SER A 331 21.00 -15.94 -12.15
CA SER A 331 20.58 -16.62 -13.39
C SER A 331 19.05 -16.59 -13.50
N ILE A 332 18.57 -16.18 -14.66
CA ILE A 332 17.15 -16.10 -15.04
C ILE A 332 16.44 -17.46 -14.88
N ASP A 333 17.13 -18.57 -15.14
CA ASP A 333 16.54 -19.91 -15.04
C ASP A 333 16.24 -20.32 -13.59
N ALA A 334 17.02 -19.82 -12.61
CA ALA A 334 16.79 -20.08 -11.18
C ALA A 334 15.61 -19.28 -10.60
N ILE A 335 15.26 -18.16 -11.26
CA ILE A 335 14.07 -17.37 -10.94
C ILE A 335 12.85 -18.05 -11.56
N LEU A 336 12.94 -18.49 -12.82
CA LEU A 336 11.83 -19.13 -13.52
C LEU A 336 11.47 -20.52 -12.94
N SER A 337 12.44 -21.28 -12.43
CA SER A 337 12.18 -22.57 -11.78
C SER A 337 11.53 -22.45 -10.40
N LYS A 338 11.57 -21.27 -9.76
CA LYS A 338 10.87 -20.98 -8.49
C LYS A 338 9.47 -20.41 -8.67
N VAL A 339 9.07 -20.10 -9.91
CA VAL A 339 7.74 -19.56 -10.23
C VAL A 339 6.76 -20.65 -10.68
N ALA A 340 7.22 -21.88 -10.90
CA ALA A 340 6.34 -23.00 -11.21
C ALA A 340 5.88 -23.75 -9.94
N THR A 341 4.63 -23.50 -9.56
CA THR A 341 3.77 -24.30 -8.67
C THR A 341 4.10 -24.37 -7.17
N THR A 342 3.42 -23.51 -6.39
CA THR A 342 2.28 -23.97 -5.56
C THR A 342 1.35 -22.79 -5.30
N ALA A 343 0.21 -22.78 -5.98
CA ALA A 343 -0.96 -22.02 -5.56
C ALA A 343 -1.45 -22.62 -4.23
N GLY A 344 -1.09 -21.99 -3.12
CA GLY A 344 -1.72 -22.21 -1.83
C GLY A 344 -3.15 -21.71 -1.91
N ARG A 345 -4.08 -22.64 -2.09
CA ARG A 345 -5.52 -22.42 -2.00
C ARG A 345 -5.85 -21.71 -0.68
N ALA A 346 -6.29 -20.46 -0.76
CA ALA A 346 -6.93 -19.78 0.36
C ALA A 346 -8.12 -20.63 0.84
N PRO A 347 -8.34 -20.78 2.16
CA PRO A 347 -9.56 -21.42 2.62
C PRO A 347 -10.75 -20.51 2.24
N PRO A 348 -11.84 -21.07 1.71
CA PRO A 348 -13.03 -20.27 1.46
C PRO A 348 -13.59 -19.80 2.81
N GLY A 349 -13.79 -18.48 2.93
CA GLY A 349 -14.55 -17.91 4.02
C GLY A 349 -15.97 -18.47 4.00
N GLY A 350 -16.23 -19.46 4.85
CA GLY A 350 -17.59 -19.83 5.22
C GLY A 350 -18.23 -18.72 6.06
N PRO A 351 -19.58 -18.64 6.12
CA PRO A 351 -20.26 -17.68 6.97
C PRO A 351 -19.84 -17.91 8.43
N ARG A 352 -19.12 -16.93 9.01
CA ARG A 352 -18.71 -16.98 10.42
C ARG A 352 -19.96 -16.96 11.30
N ARG A 353 -20.10 -17.95 12.18
CA ARG A 353 -21.19 -17.99 13.17
C ARG A 353 -20.90 -16.99 14.28
N VAL A 354 -21.91 -16.25 14.71
CA VAL A 354 -21.86 -15.27 15.84
C VAL A 354 -21.19 -15.84 17.10
N VAL A 355 -21.30 -17.15 17.33
CA VAL A 355 -20.70 -17.87 18.46
C VAL A 355 -19.17 -17.91 18.45
N ASP A 356 -18.49 -17.82 17.30
CA ASP A 356 -17.02 -17.81 17.27
C ASP A 356 -16.45 -16.45 17.72
N ALA A 357 -17.17 -15.35 17.48
CA ALA A 357 -16.83 -14.01 17.94
C ALA A 357 -17.02 -13.81 19.46
N LEU A 358 -17.81 -14.68 20.11
CA LEU A 358 -18.14 -14.63 21.55
C LEU A 358 -17.29 -15.57 22.43
N ARG A 359 -16.33 -16.30 21.84
CA ARG A 359 -15.39 -17.14 22.59
C ARG A 359 -14.48 -16.30 23.50
N PRO A 360 -13.87 -16.90 24.54
CA PRO A 360 -12.93 -16.20 25.43
C PRO A 360 -11.76 -15.53 24.70
N SER A 361 -11.40 -16.02 23.51
CA SER A 361 -10.36 -15.51 22.62
C SER A 361 -10.90 -14.75 21.40
N GLY A 362 -12.19 -14.39 21.39
CA GLY A 362 -12.85 -13.79 20.23
C GLY A 362 -13.07 -12.29 20.36
N ASP A 363 -12.77 -11.54 19.28
CA ASP A 363 -12.80 -10.08 19.19
C ASP A 363 -14.17 -9.46 19.54
N GLY A 364 -15.27 -10.21 19.36
CA GLY A 364 -16.63 -9.71 19.58
C GLY A 364 -16.98 -9.45 21.05
N ARG A 365 -16.30 -10.12 21.99
CA ARG A 365 -16.56 -9.98 23.43
C ARG A 365 -16.07 -8.65 23.98
N ALA A 366 -14.87 -8.22 23.60
CA ALA A 366 -14.29 -6.95 24.02
C ALA A 366 -15.06 -5.75 23.41
N ALA A 367 -15.47 -5.86 22.14
CA ALA A 367 -16.32 -4.88 21.48
C ALA A 367 -17.70 -4.73 22.17
N LEU A 368 -18.32 -5.83 22.62
CA LEU A 368 -19.58 -5.82 23.36
C LEU A 368 -19.44 -5.19 24.77
N ILE A 369 -18.32 -5.42 25.47
CA ILE A 369 -18.06 -4.81 26.78
C ILE A 369 -17.81 -3.31 26.63
N ALA A 370 -17.04 -2.90 25.61
CA ALA A 370 -16.81 -1.48 25.31
C ALA A 370 -18.10 -0.74 24.95
N ALA A 371 -19.02 -1.39 24.23
CA ALA A 371 -20.33 -0.82 23.91
C ALA A 371 -21.25 -0.63 25.15
N GLY A 372 -21.12 -1.49 26.17
CA GLY A 372 -21.94 -1.43 27.39
C GLY A 372 -21.36 -0.54 28.52
N ALA A 373 -20.04 -0.33 28.54
CA ALA A 373 -19.34 0.47 29.54
C ALA A 373 -18.07 1.11 28.94
N PRO A 374 -18.15 2.31 28.31
CA PRO A 374 -17.06 2.87 27.52
C PRO A 374 -15.77 3.12 28.30
N GLU A 375 -15.84 3.52 29.57
CA GLU A 375 -14.65 3.74 30.41
C GLU A 375 -13.91 2.42 30.75
N VAL A 376 -14.67 1.34 30.98
CA VAL A 376 -14.10 -0.01 31.20
C VAL A 376 -13.55 -0.57 29.90
N GLY A 377 -14.22 -0.30 28.77
CA GLY A 377 -13.75 -0.68 27.44
C GLY A 377 -12.39 -0.09 27.09
N ALA A 378 -12.21 1.22 27.30
CA ALA A 378 -10.94 1.90 27.02
C ALA A 378 -9.78 1.34 27.87
N ALA A 379 -10.01 1.15 29.18
CA ALA A 379 -9.02 0.56 30.07
C ALA A 379 -8.70 -0.91 29.72
N LEU A 380 -9.72 -1.68 29.33
CA LEU A 380 -9.56 -3.08 28.93
C LEU A 380 -8.78 -3.21 27.61
N TYR A 381 -9.06 -2.38 26.61
CA TYR A 381 -8.32 -2.38 25.34
C TYR A 381 -6.89 -1.87 25.51
N ALA A 382 -6.65 -0.86 26.36
CA ALA A 382 -5.30 -0.44 26.72
C ALA A 382 -4.54 -1.56 27.43
N ALA A 383 -5.18 -2.29 28.34
CA ALA A 383 -4.57 -3.46 28.98
C ALA A 383 -4.33 -4.59 27.97
N TRP A 384 -5.29 -4.88 27.10
CA TRP A 384 -5.18 -5.96 26.10
C TRP A 384 -4.13 -5.68 25.03
N GLY A 385 -4.05 -4.45 24.52
CA GLY A 385 -3.03 -4.02 23.57
C GLY A 385 -1.60 -4.16 24.12
N ASN A 386 -1.44 -4.06 25.43
CA ASN A 386 -0.16 -4.22 26.11
C ASN A 386 0.09 -5.64 26.64
N LEU A 387 -0.92 -6.52 26.62
CA LEU A 387 -0.76 -7.91 27.04
C LEU A 387 -0.21 -8.72 25.86
N PRO A 388 0.94 -9.41 26.01
CA PRO A 388 1.42 -10.34 25.00
C PRO A 388 0.37 -11.44 24.82
N ALA A 389 -0.27 -11.47 23.64
CA ALA A 389 -1.44 -12.33 23.39
C ALA A 389 -1.05 -13.81 23.26
N ASN A 390 0.23 -14.10 23.00
CA ASN A 390 0.77 -15.45 23.07
C ASN A 390 1.05 -15.83 24.53
N GLY A 391 0.02 -16.34 25.23
CA GLY A 391 0.16 -17.09 26.48
C GLY A 391 0.85 -18.46 26.30
N SER A 392 1.34 -18.76 25.10
CA SER A 392 2.35 -19.79 24.94
C SER A 392 3.64 -19.24 25.54
N ARG A 393 4.09 -19.84 26.66
CA ARG A 393 5.53 -19.86 26.98
C ARG A 393 6.32 -20.00 25.68
N PRO A 394 7.50 -19.37 25.54
CA PRO A 394 8.37 -19.49 24.38
C PRO A 394 8.78 -20.96 24.15
N LYS A 395 7.89 -21.82 23.69
CA LYS A 395 8.16 -23.24 23.44
C LYS A 395 9.11 -23.41 22.24
N LYS A 396 9.40 -22.33 21.52
CA LYS A 396 10.36 -22.30 20.42
C LYS A 396 11.47 -21.28 20.59
N ALA A 397 11.26 -20.13 21.24
CA ALA A 397 12.31 -19.11 21.31
C ALA A 397 13.40 -19.52 22.33
N PRO A 398 14.68 -19.55 21.94
CA PRO A 398 15.77 -19.87 22.85
C PRO A 398 16.15 -18.66 23.70
N ASP A 399 16.69 -18.94 24.88
CA ASP A 399 17.50 -17.95 25.60
C ASP A 399 18.85 -17.82 24.89
N LEU A 400 19.32 -16.59 24.72
CA LEU A 400 20.58 -16.32 24.04
C LEU A 400 21.63 -15.80 25.00
N TYR A 401 22.86 -16.31 24.85
CA TYR A 401 24.01 -15.86 25.62
C TYR A 401 25.20 -15.64 24.69
N LEU A 402 25.95 -14.55 24.90
CA LEU A 402 27.28 -14.39 24.32
C LEU A 402 28.29 -14.96 25.31
N LEU A 403 29.05 -15.96 24.89
CA LEU A 403 30.18 -16.48 25.66
C LEU A 403 31.41 -15.62 25.36
N ARG A 404 31.76 -14.74 26.31
CA ARG A 404 32.75 -13.67 26.13
C ARG A 404 34.19 -14.13 26.31
N LEU A 405 34.41 -15.21 27.04
CA LEU A 405 35.74 -15.65 27.42
C LEU A 405 36.09 -16.98 26.75
N VAL A 406 37.28 -17.04 26.14
CA VAL A 406 37.95 -18.29 25.77
C VAL A 406 39.25 -18.34 26.58
N ALA A 407 39.43 -19.37 27.40
CA ALA A 407 40.56 -19.56 28.30
C ALA A 407 41.11 -20.98 28.19
N GLY A 408 42.41 -21.15 28.47
CA GLY A 408 43.02 -22.47 28.62
C GLY A 408 42.76 -23.06 29.99
N ALA A 409 43.05 -24.35 30.16
CA ALA A 409 43.14 -24.93 31.49
C ALA A 409 44.41 -24.46 32.20
N PHE A 410 44.31 -24.17 33.50
CA PHE A 410 45.49 -23.96 34.33
C PHE A 410 46.40 -25.20 34.25
N GLY A 411 47.72 -25.00 34.13
CA GLY A 411 48.66 -26.07 33.82
C GLY A 411 48.88 -26.33 32.31
N GLY A 412 47.97 -25.89 31.43
CA GLY A 412 48.15 -26.01 29.98
C GLY A 412 49.39 -25.27 29.43
N ASN A 413 49.80 -24.21 30.12
CA ASN A 413 51.00 -23.42 29.82
C ASN A 413 52.21 -23.79 30.69
N ALA A 414 52.19 -24.96 31.36
CA ALA A 414 53.32 -25.42 32.17
C ALA A 414 54.62 -25.45 31.33
N PRO A 415 55.79 -25.21 31.94
CA PRO A 415 57.08 -25.34 31.23
C PRO A 415 57.27 -26.78 30.74
N ALA A 416 58.08 -27.00 29.69
CA ALA A 416 58.31 -28.35 29.17
C ALA A 416 59.03 -29.26 30.20
N LEU A 417 59.87 -28.66 31.04
CA LEU A 417 60.56 -29.28 32.16
C LEU A 417 60.11 -28.59 33.45
N LEU A 418 59.65 -29.39 34.40
CA LEU A 418 59.27 -28.93 35.74
C LEU A 418 60.53 -28.58 36.56
N PRO A 419 60.40 -27.77 37.63
CA PRO A 419 61.53 -27.37 38.47
C PRO A 419 62.29 -28.54 39.13
N ASP A 420 61.65 -29.71 39.23
CA ASP A 420 62.20 -30.97 39.75
C ASP A 420 62.94 -31.81 38.69
N GLY A 421 62.97 -31.34 37.43
CA GLY A 421 63.64 -32.00 36.30
C GLY A 421 62.76 -33.01 35.54
N HIS A 422 61.50 -33.22 35.94
CA HIS A 422 60.57 -34.08 35.22
C HIS A 422 59.99 -33.39 33.98
N VAL A 423 59.65 -34.18 32.95
CA VAL A 423 58.94 -33.68 31.77
C VAL A 423 57.49 -33.39 32.18
N ALA A 424 57.05 -32.14 32.04
CA ALA A 424 55.74 -31.72 32.53
C ALA A 424 54.60 -32.52 31.91
N ASP A 425 54.70 -32.83 30.61
CA ASP A 425 53.68 -33.57 29.87
C ASP A 425 53.42 -34.99 30.43
N ASP A 426 54.38 -35.57 31.15
CA ASP A 426 54.25 -36.89 31.79
C ASP A 426 53.85 -36.79 33.27
N ALA A 427 53.82 -35.58 33.85
CA ALA A 427 53.41 -35.36 35.22
C ALA A 427 51.90 -35.54 35.37
N SER A 428 51.50 -36.26 36.43
CA SER A 428 50.10 -36.44 36.80
C SER A 428 49.45 -35.11 37.16
N ILE A 429 48.18 -34.96 36.82
CA ILE A 429 47.36 -33.86 37.32
C ILE A 429 46.88 -34.14 38.75
N GLU A 430 46.61 -33.09 39.49
CA GLU A 430 46.04 -33.12 40.83
C GLU A 430 44.58 -33.60 40.81
N ASP A 431 44.15 -34.30 41.87
CA ASP A 431 42.79 -34.82 41.99
C ASP A 431 41.72 -33.70 41.89
N LEU A 432 42.08 -32.49 42.36
CA LEU A 432 41.24 -31.29 42.28
C LEU A 432 40.89 -30.90 40.84
N ASP A 433 41.73 -31.21 39.85
CA ASP A 433 41.41 -30.96 38.43
C ASP A 433 40.33 -31.90 37.88
N GLY A 434 40.10 -33.03 38.54
CA GLY A 434 38.96 -33.90 38.26
C GLY A 434 37.63 -33.33 38.75
N GLU A 435 37.66 -32.54 39.83
CA GLU A 435 36.48 -32.01 40.50
C GLU A 435 36.10 -30.60 40.03
N TYR A 436 37.09 -29.74 39.75
CA TYR A 436 36.87 -28.34 39.37
C TYR A 436 37.54 -27.97 38.05
N VAL A 437 36.95 -27.00 37.36
CA VAL A 437 37.53 -26.37 36.17
C VAL A 437 38.40 -25.18 36.59
N PHE A 438 39.67 -25.18 36.23
CA PHE A 438 40.56 -24.06 36.52
C PHE A 438 40.98 -23.36 35.24
N LEU A 439 40.67 -22.07 35.14
CA LEU A 439 41.06 -21.23 34.02
C LEU A 439 42.50 -20.74 34.21
N ASP A 440 43.25 -20.65 33.11
CA ASP A 440 44.61 -20.09 33.11
C ASP A 440 44.66 -18.55 33.28
N THR A 441 43.49 -17.91 33.36
CA THR A 441 43.31 -16.47 33.51
C THR A 441 42.36 -16.13 34.65
N LEU A 442 42.46 -14.90 35.14
CA LEU A 442 41.42 -14.29 35.98
C LEU A 442 40.24 -13.89 35.11
N ALA A 443 39.07 -14.42 35.44
CA ALA A 443 37.82 -14.23 34.73
C ALA A 443 36.77 -13.61 35.67
N GLU A 444 36.85 -12.30 35.87
CA GLU A 444 35.99 -11.58 36.82
C GLU A 444 34.52 -11.53 36.39
N GLY A 445 34.24 -11.63 35.08
CA GLY A 445 32.88 -11.61 34.55
C GLY A 445 32.16 -12.96 34.57
N VAL A 446 32.81 -14.04 35.02
CA VAL A 446 32.15 -15.36 35.12
C VAL A 446 31.43 -15.44 36.47
N GLU A 447 30.11 -15.57 36.43
CA GLU A 447 29.26 -15.66 37.62
C GLU A 447 28.56 -17.02 37.71
N GLY A 448 28.12 -17.37 38.92
CA GLY A 448 27.26 -18.53 39.15
C GLY A 448 25.90 -18.37 38.45
N GLY A 449 25.34 -19.47 37.95
CA GLY A 449 24.13 -19.50 37.14
C GLY A 449 24.37 -19.38 35.62
N GLY A 450 25.60 -19.11 35.20
CA GLY A 450 25.99 -19.06 33.79
C GLY A 450 26.27 -20.42 33.14
N PHE A 451 26.76 -20.38 31.90
CA PHE A 451 27.16 -21.57 31.14
C PHE A 451 28.67 -21.59 30.87
N ALA A 452 29.25 -22.78 30.91
CA ALA A 452 30.62 -23.03 30.48
C ALA A 452 30.65 -24.18 29.47
N LEU A 453 31.33 -23.96 28.35
CA LEU A 453 31.59 -24.96 27.33
C LEU A 453 33.04 -25.45 27.49
N ILE A 454 33.20 -26.76 27.55
CA ILE A 454 34.48 -27.44 27.69
C ILE A 454 34.80 -28.11 26.36
N ASP A 455 35.84 -27.65 25.69
CA ASP A 455 36.39 -28.28 24.50
C ASP A 455 37.64 -29.07 24.86
N ALA A 456 37.48 -30.38 24.97
CA ALA A 456 38.50 -31.32 25.44
C ALA A 456 38.62 -32.53 24.50
N PRO A 457 39.70 -33.32 24.56
CA PRO A 457 39.73 -34.64 23.92
C PRO A 457 38.60 -35.55 24.43
N ALA A 458 38.09 -36.47 23.60
CA ALA A 458 37.01 -37.39 24.01
C ALA A 458 37.42 -38.34 25.16
N THR A 459 38.68 -38.79 25.14
CA THR A 459 39.38 -39.50 26.21
C THR A 459 40.80 -38.93 26.31
N SER A 460 41.53 -39.22 27.40
CA SER A 460 42.91 -38.72 27.60
C SER A 460 43.83 -38.92 26.39
N MET A 461 43.67 -40.04 25.69
CA MET A 461 44.49 -40.44 24.53
C MET A 461 43.83 -40.17 23.18
N SER A 462 42.56 -39.80 23.13
CA SER A 462 41.83 -39.59 21.87
C SER A 462 42.34 -38.36 21.13
N SER A 463 42.38 -38.43 19.79
CA SER A 463 42.60 -37.27 18.93
C SER A 463 41.30 -36.52 18.59
N ALA A 464 40.14 -37.13 18.84
CA ALA A 464 38.84 -36.50 18.58
C ALA A 464 38.50 -35.47 19.67
N ARG A 465 37.98 -34.32 19.25
CA ARG A 465 37.46 -33.29 20.15
C ARG A 465 36.05 -33.64 20.62
N LEU A 466 35.76 -33.38 21.88
CA LEU A 466 34.44 -33.53 22.48
C LEU A 466 34.09 -32.22 23.19
N LEU A 467 33.15 -31.47 22.60
CA LEU A 467 32.60 -30.27 23.20
C LEU A 467 31.46 -30.67 24.13
N ARG A 468 31.55 -30.25 25.39
CA ARG A 468 30.52 -30.42 26.42
C ARG A 468 30.12 -29.05 26.93
N ILE A 469 28.90 -28.95 27.46
CA ILE A 469 28.40 -27.73 28.08
C ILE A 469 27.84 -28.09 29.45
N GLY A 470 28.05 -27.21 30.43
CA GLY A 470 27.56 -27.34 31.79
C GLY A 470 27.12 -26.00 32.36
N ARG A 471 26.47 -26.07 33.52
CA ARG A 471 26.07 -24.90 34.31
C ARG A 471 27.20 -24.56 35.28
N VAL A 472 27.54 -23.29 35.38
CA VAL A 472 28.48 -22.80 36.39
C VAL A 472 27.70 -22.65 37.69
N ARG A 473 27.95 -23.54 38.67
CA ARG A 473 27.35 -23.46 40.00
C ARG A 473 27.99 -22.35 40.81
N GLU A 474 29.32 -22.27 40.77
CA GLU A 474 30.11 -21.28 41.49
C GLU A 474 31.35 -20.88 40.67
N ALA A 475 31.76 -19.61 40.80
CA ALA A 475 33.01 -19.10 40.27
C ALA A 475 33.79 -18.40 41.40
N GLN A 476 35.04 -18.80 41.63
CA GLN A 476 35.88 -18.28 42.70
C GLN A 476 37.28 -17.95 42.20
N GLN A 477 37.81 -16.80 42.59
CA GLN A 477 39.22 -16.47 42.38
C GLN A 477 40.07 -17.10 43.48
N THR A 478 41.09 -17.86 43.09
CA THR A 478 42.00 -18.51 44.04
C THR A 478 43.45 -18.41 43.57
N ALA A 479 44.40 -18.50 44.51
CA ALA A 479 45.81 -18.68 44.16
C ALA A 479 46.08 -20.16 43.97
N ARG A 480 46.81 -20.52 42.91
CA ARG A 480 47.16 -21.90 42.60
C ARG A 480 48.64 -22.03 42.29
N SER A 481 49.25 -23.12 42.75
CA SER A 481 50.70 -23.31 42.77
C SER A 481 51.07 -24.75 42.44
N ASP A 482 50.66 -25.20 41.25
CA ASP A 482 50.87 -26.57 40.74
C ASP A 482 51.57 -26.51 39.38
N TYR A 483 52.11 -27.65 38.91
CA TYR A 483 52.72 -27.80 37.57
C TYR A 483 53.89 -26.85 37.29
N GLY A 484 54.61 -26.42 38.34
CA GLY A 484 55.68 -25.44 38.22
C GLY A 484 55.20 -24.02 37.89
N LEU A 485 53.91 -23.74 38.06
CA LEU A 485 53.28 -22.45 37.81
C LEU A 485 52.68 -21.89 39.11
N ASN A 486 52.88 -20.59 39.34
CA ASN A 486 52.22 -19.87 40.42
C ASN A 486 51.42 -18.70 39.83
N ALA A 487 50.10 -18.77 39.92
CA ALA A 487 49.22 -17.72 39.41
C ALA A 487 47.94 -17.60 40.24
N ARG A 488 47.28 -16.44 40.14
CA ARG A 488 45.88 -16.33 40.54
C ARG A 488 45.01 -16.77 39.37
N VAL A 489 44.04 -17.63 39.64
CA VAL A 489 43.19 -18.30 38.64
C VAL A 489 41.73 -18.17 39.03
N THR A 490 40.84 -18.36 38.05
CA THR A 490 39.42 -18.58 38.33
C THR A 490 39.14 -20.07 38.39
N ARG A 491 38.68 -20.55 39.56
CA ARG A 491 38.10 -21.87 39.77
C ARG A 491 36.60 -21.80 39.45
N LEU A 492 36.15 -22.65 38.56
CA LEU A 492 34.75 -22.84 38.22
C LEU A 492 34.29 -24.22 38.69
N ASP A 493 33.17 -24.23 39.37
CA ASP A 493 32.41 -25.42 39.69
C ASP A 493 31.35 -25.60 38.60
N VAL A 494 31.65 -26.48 37.63
CA VAL A 494 30.81 -26.71 36.46
C VAL A 494 30.12 -28.04 36.61
N VAL A 495 28.79 -28.05 36.60
CA VAL A 495 27.98 -29.26 36.70
C VAL A 495 27.25 -29.54 35.39
N GLY A 496 26.73 -30.75 35.24
CA GLY A 496 25.89 -31.15 34.12
C GLY A 496 24.66 -30.24 33.95
N LEU A 497 24.05 -30.32 32.76
CA LEU A 497 22.85 -29.53 32.49
C LEU A 497 21.60 -30.11 33.15
N GLU A 498 21.53 -31.44 33.27
CA GLU A 498 20.35 -32.18 33.77
C GLU A 498 20.52 -32.63 35.22
N ASP A 499 21.76 -32.80 35.66
CA ASP A 499 22.19 -33.23 36.98
C ASP A 499 23.19 -32.23 37.58
N ASP A 500 23.37 -32.28 38.90
CA ASP A 500 24.39 -31.49 39.62
C ASP A 500 25.72 -32.27 39.73
N GLU A 501 25.91 -33.28 38.88
CA GLU A 501 27.16 -34.03 38.77
C GLU A 501 28.25 -33.15 38.17
N PRO A 502 29.48 -33.15 38.73
CA PRO A 502 30.59 -32.38 38.18
C PRO A 502 30.88 -32.74 36.72
N LEU A 503 30.91 -31.73 35.86
CA LEU A 503 31.32 -31.86 34.47
C LEU A 503 32.86 -31.86 34.39
N GLY A 504 33.47 -32.93 34.89
CA GLY A 504 34.91 -33.07 35.04
C GLY A 504 35.68 -33.31 33.73
N LEU A 505 36.98 -33.57 33.88
CA LEU A 505 37.88 -33.91 32.77
C LEU A 505 37.42 -35.15 31.97
N PRO A 506 37.88 -35.31 30.72
CA PRO A 506 37.56 -36.51 29.92
C PRO A 506 37.90 -37.79 30.68
N ALA A 507 37.10 -38.85 30.50
CA ALA A 507 37.37 -40.13 31.14
C ALA A 507 38.79 -40.65 30.80
N ALA A 508 39.48 -41.17 31.81
CA ALA A 508 40.78 -41.82 31.64
C ALA A 508 40.58 -43.25 31.15
N ASP A 509 41.28 -43.64 30.09
CA ASP A 509 41.44 -45.05 29.76
C ASP A 509 42.44 -45.65 30.78
N ASP A 510 41.95 -46.47 31.70
CA ASP A 510 42.75 -47.26 32.67
C ASP A 510 43.58 -46.46 33.70
N GLY A 511 43.17 -45.23 34.04
CA GLY A 511 43.88 -44.37 35.00
C GLY A 511 45.23 -43.84 34.51
N ARG A 512 45.60 -44.11 33.24
CA ARG A 512 46.81 -43.60 32.58
C ARG A 512 46.41 -42.48 31.62
N GLY A 513 47.11 -41.34 31.71
CA GLY A 513 46.91 -40.21 30.78
C GLY A 513 46.21 -38.98 31.37
N MET A 514 45.88 -38.98 32.67
CA MET A 514 45.53 -37.77 33.41
C MET A 514 46.81 -36.99 33.75
N THR A 515 47.40 -36.40 32.72
CA THR A 515 48.70 -35.70 32.78
C THR A 515 48.56 -34.26 32.34
N VAL A 516 49.55 -33.43 32.59
CA VAL A 516 49.54 -32.01 32.15
C VAL A 516 49.35 -31.89 30.64
N LYS A 517 49.79 -32.89 29.85
CA LYS A 517 49.53 -32.98 28.41
C LYS A 517 48.04 -32.92 28.06
N LEU A 518 47.17 -33.44 28.91
CA LEU A 518 45.72 -33.32 28.75
C LEU A 518 45.25 -31.87 28.96
N LEU A 519 45.74 -31.20 30.00
CA LEU A 519 45.39 -29.79 30.31
C LEU A 519 45.76 -28.86 29.15
N ARG A 520 46.91 -29.08 28.48
CA ARG A 520 47.30 -28.30 27.28
C ARG A 520 46.30 -28.40 26.12
N ARG A 521 45.45 -29.43 26.13
CA ARG A 521 44.50 -29.73 25.07
C ARG A 521 43.08 -29.32 25.47
N ILE A 522 42.89 -28.59 26.57
CA ILE A 522 41.56 -28.17 27.03
C ILE A 522 41.40 -26.67 26.85
N LEU A 523 40.27 -26.31 26.27
CA LEU A 523 39.82 -24.93 26.16
C LEU A 523 38.45 -24.81 26.84
N TYR A 524 38.31 -23.77 27.65
CA TYR A 524 37.07 -23.40 28.30
C TYR A 524 36.52 -22.15 27.63
N VAL A 525 35.24 -22.19 27.27
CA VAL A 525 34.50 -21.02 26.77
C VAL A 525 33.43 -20.67 27.81
N ALA A 526 33.55 -19.53 28.45
CA ALA A 526 32.74 -19.15 29.61
C ALA A 526 32.29 -17.68 29.52
N GLN A 527 31.82 -17.12 30.63
CA GLN A 527 31.29 -15.75 30.74
C GLN A 527 30.07 -15.57 29.84
N SER A 528 28.98 -16.24 30.20
CA SER A 528 27.71 -16.20 29.48
C SER A 528 26.94 -14.91 29.81
N GLU A 529 27.06 -13.91 28.95
CA GLU A 529 26.29 -12.67 29.05
C GLU A 529 24.92 -12.84 28.37
N PRO A 530 23.79 -12.66 29.07
CA PRO A 530 22.47 -12.80 28.46
C PRO A 530 22.22 -11.69 27.44
N VAL A 531 21.69 -12.06 26.27
CA VAL A 531 21.35 -11.10 25.20
C VAL A 531 19.93 -11.33 24.70
N THR A 532 19.28 -10.26 24.25
CA THR A 532 17.92 -10.29 23.73
C THR A 532 17.93 -10.16 22.21
N ARG A 533 17.00 -10.85 21.53
CA ARG A 533 16.83 -10.71 20.08
C ARG A 533 16.13 -9.40 19.74
N ALA A 534 16.60 -8.73 18.69
CA ALA A 534 15.93 -7.58 18.12
C ALA A 534 14.94 -8.00 17.02
N PRO A 535 13.83 -7.26 16.81
CA PRO A 535 12.94 -7.46 15.68
C PRO A 535 13.67 -7.36 14.33
N GLU A 536 13.20 -8.15 13.37
CA GLU A 536 13.65 -8.11 11.98
C GLU A 536 12.67 -7.26 11.14
N PRO A 537 13.17 -6.52 10.13
CA PRO A 537 12.31 -5.74 9.25
C PRO A 537 11.45 -6.67 8.39
N LEU A 538 10.21 -6.23 8.15
CA LEU A 538 9.37 -6.79 7.11
C LEU A 538 9.68 -6.01 5.83
N ASP A 539 10.31 -6.65 4.86
CA ASP A 539 10.75 -6.02 3.60
C ASP A 539 9.80 -6.29 2.41
N ASP A 540 8.74 -7.06 2.64
CA ASP A 540 7.70 -7.32 1.65
C ASP A 540 6.92 -6.04 1.31
N ALA A 541 6.54 -5.90 0.04
CA ALA A 541 5.72 -4.79 -0.41
C ALA A 541 4.32 -4.88 0.20
N VAL A 542 3.69 -3.73 0.44
CA VAL A 542 2.27 -3.65 0.79
C VAL A 542 1.49 -3.70 -0.50
N GLU A 543 0.81 -4.82 -0.73
CA GLU A 543 0.03 -5.11 -1.94
C GLU A 543 -1.10 -6.09 -1.61
N GLY A 544 -1.94 -6.41 -2.61
CA GLY A 544 -3.05 -7.33 -2.40
C GLY A 544 -4.19 -6.71 -1.58
N ASP A 545 -4.98 -7.53 -0.92
CA ASP A 545 -6.21 -7.12 -0.22
C ASP A 545 -6.06 -7.11 1.31
N THR A 546 -4.86 -7.32 1.84
CA THR A 546 -4.64 -7.44 3.30
C THR A 546 -3.53 -6.49 3.75
N ILE A 547 -3.84 -5.61 4.69
CA ILE A 547 -2.86 -4.68 5.29
C ILE A 547 -2.82 -4.90 6.79
N MET A 548 -1.68 -5.39 7.29
CA MET A 548 -1.41 -5.44 8.72
C MET A 548 -0.81 -4.10 9.18
N LEU A 549 -1.48 -3.45 10.12
CA LEU A 549 -1.06 -2.20 10.74
C LEU A 549 -0.10 -2.44 11.91
N ASP A 550 0.71 -1.44 12.25
CA ASP A 550 1.70 -1.52 13.34
C ASP A 550 1.06 -1.35 14.75
N GLY A 551 -0.23 -0.98 14.80
CA GLY A 551 -0.96 -0.70 16.03
C GLY A 551 -2.33 -1.36 16.11
N LEU A 552 -2.91 -1.31 17.31
CA LEU A 552 -4.28 -1.74 17.60
C LEU A 552 -5.26 -0.56 17.50
N TYR A 553 -6.27 -0.68 16.64
CA TYR A 553 -7.28 0.32 16.37
C TYR A 553 -8.67 -0.31 16.63
N PRO A 554 -9.13 -0.34 17.90
CA PRO A 554 -10.31 -1.09 18.33
C PRO A 554 -11.61 -0.59 17.70
N ASP A 555 -11.73 0.72 17.47
CA ASP A 555 -12.95 1.36 16.98
C ASP A 555 -13.05 1.39 15.44
N PHE A 556 -12.18 0.66 14.74
CA PHE A 556 -12.17 0.66 13.28
C PHE A 556 -13.27 -0.22 12.70
N ALA A 557 -14.27 0.40 12.08
CA ALA A 557 -15.42 -0.30 11.51
C ALA A 557 -15.20 -0.75 10.05
N PRO A 558 -15.73 -1.93 9.64
CA PRO A 558 -15.87 -2.30 8.23
C PRO A 558 -16.72 -1.30 7.43
N GLY A 559 -16.54 -1.29 6.10
CA GLY A 559 -17.22 -0.41 5.16
C GLY A 559 -16.59 0.98 4.98
N ARG A 560 -15.60 1.32 5.81
CA ARG A 560 -14.91 2.61 5.76
C ARG A 560 -13.98 2.71 4.55
N SER A 561 -13.94 3.89 3.95
CA SER A 561 -12.91 4.21 2.94
C SER A 561 -11.59 4.55 3.62
N ILE A 562 -10.50 4.12 3.01
CA ILE A 562 -9.12 4.44 3.40
C ILE A 562 -8.36 4.96 2.18
N LEU A 563 -7.30 5.71 2.43
CA LEU A 563 -6.34 6.14 1.43
C LEU A 563 -4.99 5.52 1.79
N VAL A 564 -4.45 4.70 0.89
CA VAL A 564 -3.12 4.12 1.04
C VAL A 564 -2.17 4.97 0.22
N THR A 565 -1.11 5.49 0.83
CA THR A 565 -0.09 6.28 0.13
C THR A 565 1.30 5.77 0.46
N GLY A 566 2.26 5.96 -0.45
CA GLY A 566 3.64 5.55 -0.23
C GLY A 566 4.48 5.59 -1.51
N GLU A 567 5.74 5.19 -1.40
CA GLU A 567 6.61 4.97 -2.56
C GLU A 567 6.23 3.67 -3.27
N ARG A 568 6.02 3.75 -4.57
CA ARG A 568 5.66 2.62 -5.43
C ARG A 568 6.88 1.75 -5.71
N SER A 569 6.70 0.44 -5.55
CA SER A 569 7.70 -0.60 -5.78
C SER A 569 7.40 -1.47 -7.02
N ASP A 570 6.22 -1.28 -7.63
CA ASP A 570 5.76 -1.97 -8.83
C ASP A 570 6.31 -1.37 -10.14
N ILE A 571 6.90 -0.17 -10.09
CA ILE A 571 7.51 0.49 -11.26
C ILE A 571 8.95 0.03 -11.38
N LEU A 572 9.21 -0.88 -12.31
CA LEU A 572 10.52 -1.50 -12.51
C LEU A 572 11.24 -0.95 -13.74
N VAL A 573 12.54 -0.63 -13.59
CA VAL A 573 13.46 -0.35 -14.70
C VAL A 573 14.65 -1.29 -14.57
N GLY A 574 14.89 -2.12 -15.58
CA GLY A 574 15.95 -3.15 -15.53
C GLY A 574 15.70 -4.22 -14.45
N GLY A 575 14.45 -4.44 -14.04
CA GLY A 575 14.06 -5.40 -12.99
C GLY A 575 14.20 -4.89 -11.56
N ALA A 576 14.61 -3.63 -11.35
CA ALA A 576 14.69 -2.99 -10.05
C ALA A 576 13.64 -1.88 -9.89
N PRO A 577 13.05 -1.70 -8.70
CA PRO A 577 12.08 -0.63 -8.45
C PRO A 577 12.73 0.75 -8.57
N VAL A 578 12.04 1.66 -9.26
CA VAL A 578 12.47 3.05 -9.43
C VAL A 578 12.25 3.80 -8.13
N PRO A 579 13.30 4.33 -7.48
CA PRO A 579 13.15 5.01 -6.21
C PRO A 579 12.46 6.38 -6.38
N GLY A 580 11.72 6.79 -5.35
CA GLY A 580 11.14 8.13 -5.22
C GLY A 580 9.82 8.35 -5.95
N VAL A 581 9.27 7.35 -6.65
CA VAL A 581 7.94 7.48 -7.27
C VAL A 581 6.86 7.31 -6.20
N SER A 582 6.26 8.41 -5.74
CA SER A 582 5.15 8.36 -4.79
C SER A 582 3.82 8.14 -5.49
N GLY A 583 2.94 7.36 -4.88
CA GLY A 583 1.57 7.15 -5.32
C GLY A 583 0.60 7.04 -4.16
N GLY A 584 -0.68 7.00 -4.50
CA GLY A 584 -1.71 6.67 -3.54
C GLY A 584 -3.00 6.25 -4.22
N GLU A 585 -3.80 5.48 -3.50
CA GLU A 585 -5.07 4.97 -3.99
C GLU A 585 -6.09 4.85 -2.87
N ARG A 586 -7.37 4.91 -3.25
CA ARG A 586 -8.48 4.72 -2.32
C ARG A 586 -8.88 3.25 -2.30
N ALA A 587 -9.01 2.69 -1.11
CA ALA A 587 -9.54 1.36 -0.88
C ALA A 587 -10.71 1.40 0.12
N THR A 588 -11.51 0.33 0.15
CA THR A 588 -12.60 0.16 1.11
C THR A 588 -12.32 -1.06 1.97
N VAL A 589 -12.48 -0.91 3.28
CA VAL A 589 -12.26 -2.00 4.24
C VAL A 589 -13.49 -2.91 4.25
N ALA A 590 -13.34 -4.16 3.85
CA ALA A 590 -14.38 -5.19 3.89
C ALA A 590 -14.55 -5.78 5.30
N ALA A 591 -13.45 -6.01 6.00
CA ALA A 591 -13.43 -6.55 7.35
C ALA A 591 -12.19 -6.11 8.12
N VAL A 592 -12.28 -6.16 9.44
CA VAL A 592 -11.17 -5.91 10.36
C VAL A 592 -11.02 -7.13 11.25
N THR A 593 -9.80 -7.59 11.43
CA THR A 593 -9.46 -8.61 12.42
C THR A 593 -8.37 -8.09 13.32
N GLN A 594 -8.40 -8.48 14.60
CA GLN A 594 -7.40 -8.06 15.56
C GLN A 594 -6.73 -9.27 16.18
N GLY A 595 -5.42 -9.22 16.34
CA GLY A 595 -4.68 -10.33 16.92
C GLY A 595 -3.18 -10.20 16.77
N PRO A 596 -2.41 -11.00 17.50
CA PRO A 596 -0.97 -11.05 17.32
C PRO A 596 -0.63 -11.68 15.98
N LEU A 597 0.56 -11.37 15.47
CA LEU A 597 1.13 -12.07 14.32
C LEU A 597 1.42 -13.53 14.73
N PRO A 598 0.80 -14.53 14.06
CA PRO A 598 1.02 -15.93 14.41
C PRO A 598 2.50 -16.30 14.33
N GLY A 599 3.02 -16.94 15.38
CA GLY A 599 4.40 -17.39 15.44
C GLY A 599 5.43 -16.36 15.90
N SER A 600 5.07 -15.07 16.02
CA SER A 600 5.95 -14.04 16.57
C SER A 600 5.98 -14.12 18.12
N PRO A 601 7.12 -14.47 18.75
CA PRO A 601 7.17 -14.62 20.21
C PRO A 601 6.99 -13.28 20.92
N GLY A 602 6.15 -13.25 21.97
CA GLY A 602 5.91 -12.04 22.77
C GLY A 602 5.15 -10.93 22.04
N ASP A 603 4.56 -11.23 20.88
CA ASP A 603 3.87 -10.23 20.09
C ASP A 603 2.57 -9.73 20.76
N THR A 604 2.29 -8.45 20.57
CA THR A 604 1.06 -7.77 20.99
C THR A 604 0.01 -7.87 19.87
N PRO A 605 -1.29 -7.67 20.16
CA PRO A 605 -2.31 -7.67 19.13
C PRO A 605 -2.26 -6.41 18.26
N HIS A 606 -2.45 -6.58 16.95
CA HIS A 606 -2.46 -5.52 15.94
C HIS A 606 -3.73 -5.59 15.10
N THR A 607 -3.99 -4.53 14.34
CA THR A 607 -5.13 -4.47 13.43
C THR A 607 -4.75 -4.93 12.05
N VAL A 608 -5.52 -5.86 11.49
CA VAL A 608 -5.40 -6.32 10.10
C VAL A 608 -6.65 -5.90 9.34
N LEU A 609 -6.44 -5.08 8.31
CA LEU A 609 -7.47 -4.62 7.40
C LEU A 609 -7.57 -5.60 6.22
N HIS A 610 -8.79 -6.08 5.95
CA HIS A 610 -9.12 -6.85 4.75
C HIS A 610 -9.91 -5.93 3.83
N LEU A 611 -9.44 -5.73 2.61
CA LEU A 611 -9.99 -4.80 1.63
C LEU A 611 -11.03 -5.50 0.75
N THR A 612 -11.95 -4.73 0.19
CA THR A 612 -12.97 -5.26 -0.75
C THR A 612 -12.38 -5.70 -2.09
N ALA A 613 -11.21 -5.17 -2.44
CA ALA A 613 -10.46 -5.48 -3.64
C ALA A 613 -8.97 -5.31 -3.34
N SER A 614 -8.12 -6.00 -4.09
CA SER A 614 -6.68 -5.81 -3.99
C SER A 614 -6.27 -4.40 -4.39
N LEU A 615 -5.23 -3.88 -3.74
CA LEU A 615 -4.55 -2.64 -4.13
C LEU A 615 -4.08 -2.74 -5.59
N ALA A 616 -4.24 -1.65 -6.31
CA ALA A 616 -3.79 -1.51 -7.70
C ALA A 616 -2.26 -1.32 -7.79
N PHE A 617 -1.62 -0.79 -6.73
CA PHE A 617 -0.18 -0.58 -6.67
C PHE A 617 0.46 -1.38 -5.53
N SER A 618 1.76 -1.67 -5.67
CA SER A 618 2.58 -2.26 -4.62
C SER A 618 3.47 -1.19 -4.00
N TYR A 619 3.40 -1.02 -2.67
CA TYR A 619 4.12 0.05 -1.98
C TYR A 619 5.29 -0.48 -1.15
N ARG A 620 6.38 0.29 -1.08
CA ARG A 620 7.47 0.04 -0.13
C ARG A 620 6.96 0.29 1.29
N ARG A 621 6.81 -0.80 2.06
CA ARG A 621 6.25 -0.83 3.41
C ARG A 621 6.79 0.25 4.36
N ALA A 622 8.09 0.53 4.33
CA ALA A 622 8.72 1.55 5.16
C ALA A 622 8.18 2.98 4.92
N THR A 623 7.67 3.25 3.72
CA THR A 623 7.14 4.56 3.31
C THR A 623 5.61 4.62 3.27
N THR A 624 4.96 3.46 3.37
CA THR A 624 3.51 3.36 3.25
C THR A 624 2.83 3.91 4.49
N VAL A 625 1.74 4.66 4.28
CA VAL A 625 0.85 5.17 5.32
C VAL A 625 -0.59 4.92 4.89
N VAL A 626 -1.41 4.43 5.83
CA VAL A 626 -2.86 4.29 5.66
C VAL A 626 -3.56 5.41 6.39
N HIS A 627 -4.33 6.22 5.67
CA HIS A 627 -5.20 7.25 6.23
C HIS A 627 -6.64 6.76 6.23
N ALA A 628 -7.36 6.94 7.35
CA ALA A 628 -8.75 6.47 7.48
C ALA A 628 -9.77 7.55 7.86
N ASN A 629 -9.30 8.78 8.12
CA ASN A 629 -10.15 9.97 8.14
C ASN A 629 -10.48 10.42 6.72
N VAL A 630 -11.00 9.50 5.90
CA VAL A 630 -11.21 9.72 4.48
C VAL A 630 -12.68 9.96 4.18
N VAL A 631 -12.95 11.05 3.46
CA VAL A 631 -14.29 11.41 3.01
C VAL A 631 -14.26 11.86 1.56
N THR A 632 -15.31 11.53 0.82
CA THR A 632 -15.50 12.08 -0.53
C THR A 632 -15.89 13.54 -0.44
N ALA A 633 -15.19 14.40 -1.17
CA ALA A 633 -15.54 15.79 -1.38
C ALA A 633 -15.80 16.06 -2.86
N THR A 634 -16.65 17.04 -3.16
CA THR A 634 -16.92 17.47 -4.53
C THR A 634 -16.49 18.90 -4.73
N HIS A 635 -16.03 19.19 -5.95
CA HIS A 635 -15.65 20.53 -6.37
C HIS A 635 -16.84 21.47 -6.36
N GLY A 636 -16.57 22.71 -5.99
CA GLY A 636 -17.54 23.79 -5.91
C GLY A 636 -17.93 24.13 -4.47
N GLU A 637 -18.63 25.24 -4.35
CA GLU A 637 -19.11 25.75 -3.07
C GLU A 637 -20.62 25.99 -3.12
N THR A 638 -21.26 25.76 -1.97
CA THR A 638 -22.67 26.08 -1.78
C THR A 638 -22.83 27.56 -1.45
N VAL A 639 -23.67 28.25 -2.22
CA VAL A 639 -23.94 29.68 -2.09
C VAL A 639 -25.41 29.85 -1.75
N SER A 640 -25.68 30.67 -0.73
CA SER A 640 -27.03 31.14 -0.42
C SER A 640 -27.12 32.64 -0.66
N GLU A 641 -28.11 33.07 -1.41
CA GLU A 641 -28.34 34.49 -1.70
C GLU A 641 -29.82 34.84 -1.78
N THR A 642 -30.12 36.11 -1.56
CA THR A 642 -31.42 36.70 -1.82
C THR A 642 -31.45 37.21 -3.25
N LEU A 643 -32.37 36.66 -4.07
CA LEU A 643 -32.53 37.05 -5.46
C LEU A 643 -33.29 38.37 -5.61
N GLY A 644 -34.30 38.59 -4.76
CA GLY A 644 -35.10 39.82 -4.76
C GLY A 644 -36.47 39.65 -4.12
N SER A 645 -37.37 40.57 -4.49
CA SER A 645 -38.75 40.66 -4.03
C SER A 645 -39.68 40.11 -5.11
N GLY A 646 -40.50 39.12 -4.78
CA GLY A 646 -41.57 38.65 -5.66
C GLY A 646 -42.74 39.64 -5.70
N ASP A 647 -43.51 39.60 -6.79
CA ASP A 647 -44.76 40.35 -6.97
C ASP A 647 -45.88 39.46 -7.55
N ALA A 648 -46.90 39.11 -6.77
CA ALA A 648 -48.02 38.30 -7.26
C ALA A 648 -48.81 38.95 -8.42
N GLY A 649 -48.62 40.24 -8.69
CA GLY A 649 -49.17 40.93 -9.86
C GLY A 649 -48.52 40.53 -11.18
N GLU A 650 -47.24 40.15 -11.16
CA GLU A 650 -46.45 39.87 -12.35
C GLU A 650 -46.40 38.37 -12.70
N ALA A 651 -46.74 38.05 -13.94
CA ALA A 651 -46.62 36.70 -14.50
C ALA A 651 -45.18 36.42 -14.96
N PHE A 652 -44.74 35.16 -14.87
CA PHE A 652 -43.42 34.70 -15.36
C PHE A 652 -42.23 35.53 -14.85
N GLN A 653 -42.30 35.97 -13.59
CA GLN A 653 -41.19 36.70 -12.98
C GLN A 653 -39.90 35.89 -13.02
N ARG A 654 -38.83 36.56 -13.42
CA ARG A 654 -37.53 35.94 -13.64
C ARG A 654 -36.47 36.56 -12.76
N PHE A 655 -35.72 35.72 -12.06
CA PHE A 655 -34.59 36.14 -11.24
C PHE A 655 -33.31 35.45 -11.69
N ARG A 656 -32.24 36.22 -11.90
CA ARG A 656 -30.91 35.69 -12.24
C ARG A 656 -30.17 35.30 -10.97
N LEU A 657 -29.51 34.15 -11.00
CA LEU A 657 -28.53 33.76 -9.99
C LEU A 657 -27.27 34.61 -10.20
N ARG A 658 -26.71 35.17 -9.13
CA ARG A 658 -25.61 36.14 -9.24
C ARG A 658 -24.25 35.49 -9.44
N ARG A 659 -24.11 34.20 -9.12
CA ARG A 659 -22.87 33.44 -9.28
C ARG A 659 -23.03 32.34 -10.33
N ALA A 660 -21.96 32.15 -11.09
CA ALA A 660 -21.85 31.19 -12.18
C ALA A 660 -20.40 30.69 -12.29
N PRO A 661 -20.13 29.56 -12.95
CA PRO A 661 -21.12 28.62 -13.49
C PRO A 661 -21.77 27.74 -12.41
N LEU A 662 -23.02 27.34 -12.64
CA LEU A 662 -23.70 26.34 -11.81
C LEU A 662 -23.04 24.98 -11.97
N THR A 663 -22.89 24.26 -10.86
CA THR A 663 -22.39 22.89 -10.86
C THR A 663 -23.35 21.98 -10.11
N PHE A 664 -23.41 20.72 -10.53
CA PHE A 664 -24.30 19.73 -9.94
C PHE A 664 -23.50 18.52 -9.45
N VAL A 665 -24.03 17.83 -8.44
CA VAL A 665 -23.40 16.62 -7.89
C VAL A 665 -23.93 15.40 -8.64
N ALA A 666 -23.06 14.49 -9.05
CA ALA A 666 -23.45 13.25 -9.72
C ALA A 666 -24.39 12.39 -8.86
N ALA A 667 -25.41 11.81 -9.47
CA ALA A 667 -26.35 10.90 -8.80
C ALA A 667 -26.84 9.77 -9.72
N PRO A 668 -27.22 8.61 -9.18
CA PRO A 668 -27.84 7.53 -9.94
C PRO A 668 -29.33 7.82 -10.22
N THR A 669 -29.62 8.99 -10.78
CA THR A 669 -30.97 9.45 -11.20
C THR A 669 -31.08 9.45 -12.73
N THR A 670 -32.29 9.60 -13.27
CA THR A 670 -32.51 9.72 -14.73
C THR A 670 -31.81 10.95 -15.32
N SER A 671 -31.69 12.04 -14.57
CA SER A 671 -30.93 13.24 -14.94
C SER A 671 -29.42 13.08 -14.75
N GLY A 672 -28.97 12.09 -13.97
CA GLY A 672 -27.57 11.83 -13.65
C GLY A 672 -27.00 12.76 -12.56
N VAL A 673 -27.82 13.61 -11.94
CA VAL A 673 -27.42 14.59 -10.92
C VAL A 673 -28.42 14.68 -9.78
N VAL A 674 -27.94 15.11 -8.60
CA VAL A 674 -28.78 15.58 -7.48
C VAL A 674 -29.16 17.02 -7.75
N ASP A 675 -30.42 17.37 -7.50
CA ASP A 675 -30.85 18.76 -7.49
C ASP A 675 -30.21 19.49 -6.30
N THR A 676 -29.27 20.38 -6.62
CA THR A 676 -28.55 21.22 -5.65
C THR A 676 -29.14 22.62 -5.55
N LEU A 677 -30.10 22.97 -6.42
CA LEU A 677 -30.75 24.27 -6.44
C LEU A 677 -32.01 24.22 -5.57
N ARG A 678 -32.08 25.08 -4.58
CA ARG A 678 -33.27 25.28 -3.75
C ARG A 678 -33.71 26.71 -3.84
N ILE A 679 -34.93 26.93 -4.30
CA ILE A 679 -35.57 28.24 -4.29
C ILE A 679 -36.64 28.25 -3.23
N GLU A 680 -36.66 29.30 -2.43
CA GLU A 680 -37.69 29.54 -1.42
C GLU A 680 -38.36 30.89 -1.67
N ALA A 681 -39.68 30.91 -1.56
CA ALA A 681 -40.48 32.14 -1.55
C ALA A 681 -41.20 32.25 -0.21
N ASN A 682 -40.96 33.33 0.54
CA ASN A 682 -41.44 33.49 1.93
C ASN A 682 -41.02 32.31 2.85
N GLY A 683 -39.84 31.72 2.62
CA GLY A 683 -39.35 30.55 3.36
C GLY A 683 -40.01 29.22 3.00
N LEU A 684 -40.85 29.19 1.96
CA LEU A 684 -41.45 27.96 1.44
C LEU A 684 -40.72 27.52 0.17
N ALA A 685 -40.24 26.28 0.16
CA ALA A 685 -39.56 25.70 -1.00
C ALA A 685 -40.50 25.58 -2.21
N LEU A 686 -39.96 25.97 -3.37
CA LEU A 686 -40.55 25.77 -4.69
C LEU A 686 -39.92 24.51 -5.32
N ALA A 687 -40.72 23.74 -6.07
CA ALA A 687 -40.25 22.56 -6.80
C ALA A 687 -39.79 22.92 -8.21
N GLU A 688 -38.64 22.40 -8.65
CA GLU A 688 -38.22 22.56 -10.04
C GLU A 688 -39.12 21.72 -10.96
N VAL A 689 -39.62 22.32 -12.04
CA VAL A 689 -40.33 21.62 -13.12
C VAL A 689 -39.59 21.73 -14.44
N ALA A 690 -39.78 20.72 -15.28
CA ALA A 690 -39.17 20.68 -16.59
C ALA A 690 -39.68 21.84 -17.47
N ALA A 691 -40.99 22.05 -17.50
CA ALA A 691 -41.62 23.20 -18.13
C ALA A 691 -42.78 23.66 -17.25
N LEU A 692 -42.98 24.97 -17.15
CA LEU A 692 -44.11 25.53 -16.39
C LEU A 692 -45.47 25.03 -16.91
N SER A 693 -45.56 24.68 -18.20
CA SER A 693 -46.77 24.10 -18.82
C SER A 693 -47.25 22.81 -18.18
N ASP A 694 -46.37 22.09 -17.48
CA ASP A 694 -46.68 20.81 -16.84
C ASP A 694 -47.27 20.99 -15.43
N ALA A 695 -47.34 22.24 -14.93
CA ALA A 695 -47.76 22.57 -13.59
C ALA A 695 -49.16 23.20 -13.55
N GLY A 696 -49.91 22.91 -12.48
CA GLY A 696 -51.22 23.49 -12.22
C GLY A 696 -51.16 24.94 -11.69
N PRO A 697 -52.27 25.69 -11.72
CA PRO A 697 -52.34 27.11 -11.32
C PRO A 697 -51.89 27.42 -9.88
N ARG A 698 -51.93 26.42 -9.00
CA ARG A 698 -51.60 26.56 -7.56
C ARG A 698 -50.30 25.87 -7.19
N ASP A 699 -49.61 25.27 -8.14
CA ASP A 699 -48.40 24.50 -7.87
C ASP A 699 -47.24 25.46 -7.61
N ARG A 700 -46.55 25.24 -6.48
CA ARG A 700 -45.39 26.03 -6.06
C ARG A 700 -44.16 25.54 -6.81
N VAL A 701 -44.02 26.00 -8.04
CA VAL A 701 -42.98 25.53 -8.96
C VAL A 701 -42.15 26.66 -9.54
N PHE A 702 -40.96 26.32 -10.01
CA PHE A 702 -40.13 27.20 -10.83
C PHE A 702 -39.50 26.40 -11.97
N GLN A 703 -39.13 27.09 -13.05
CA GLN A 703 -38.34 26.52 -14.13
C GLN A 703 -36.93 27.12 -14.10
N LEU A 704 -35.90 26.27 -14.19
CA LEU A 704 -34.51 26.69 -14.31
C LEU A 704 -34.11 26.82 -15.79
N ALA A 705 -33.55 27.96 -16.15
CA ALA A 705 -32.88 28.18 -17.43
C ALA A 705 -31.38 28.40 -17.18
N VAL A 706 -30.54 27.54 -17.76
CA VAL A 706 -29.07 27.67 -17.71
C VAL A 706 -28.58 27.98 -19.12
N ASP A 707 -27.75 29.01 -19.27
CA ASP A 707 -27.14 29.35 -20.56
C ASP A 707 -25.80 28.63 -20.81
N ALA A 708 -25.23 28.84 -22.00
CA ALA A 708 -23.96 28.26 -22.44
C ALA A 708 -22.76 28.59 -21.51
N SER A 709 -22.83 29.70 -20.77
CA SER A 709 -21.79 30.09 -19.81
C SER A 709 -21.96 29.43 -18.44
N GLY A 710 -23.02 28.66 -18.25
CA GLY A 710 -23.41 28.07 -16.97
C GLY A 710 -24.12 29.05 -16.04
N ALA A 711 -24.54 30.22 -16.52
CA ALA A 711 -25.31 31.17 -15.72
C ALA A 711 -26.78 30.73 -15.65
N GLY A 712 -27.32 30.69 -14.43
CA GLY A 712 -28.68 30.26 -14.17
C GLY A 712 -29.65 31.43 -13.96
N ALA A 713 -30.89 31.26 -14.41
CA ALA A 713 -32.02 32.11 -14.04
C ALA A 713 -33.25 31.24 -13.76
N ILE A 714 -34.01 31.61 -12.74
CA ILE A 714 -35.27 30.96 -12.40
C ILE A 714 -36.45 31.76 -12.93
N GLU A 715 -37.50 31.06 -13.31
CA GLU A 715 -38.75 31.65 -13.79
C GLU A 715 -39.94 31.06 -13.02
N GLY A 716 -40.78 31.93 -12.44
CA GLY A 716 -42.00 31.54 -11.72
C GLY A 716 -43.22 31.38 -12.64
N GLY A 717 -44.34 30.91 -12.11
CA GLY A 717 -45.57 30.72 -12.89
C GLY A 717 -46.34 32.01 -13.19
N ASP A 718 -47.33 31.91 -14.07
CA ASP A 718 -48.26 32.99 -14.44
C ASP A 718 -49.61 32.94 -13.73
N GLY A 719 -49.81 31.98 -12.82
CA GLY A 719 -51.07 31.71 -12.14
C GLY A 719 -52.00 30.79 -12.92
N LYS A 720 -51.56 30.25 -14.07
CA LYS A 720 -52.23 29.17 -14.81
C LYS A 720 -51.33 27.93 -14.92
N THR A 721 -50.07 28.17 -15.25
CA THR A 721 -48.99 27.20 -15.45
C THR A 721 -47.97 27.37 -14.32
N GLY A 722 -48.39 27.01 -13.10
CA GLY A 722 -47.68 27.31 -11.86
C GLY A 722 -48.20 28.56 -11.14
N MET A 723 -48.01 28.58 -9.82
CA MET A 723 -48.36 29.70 -8.95
C MET A 723 -47.47 30.92 -9.26
N ARG A 724 -48.07 32.12 -9.24
CA ARG A 724 -47.29 33.37 -9.26
C ARG A 724 -46.48 33.50 -7.98
N LEU A 725 -45.28 34.02 -8.09
CA LEU A 725 -44.43 34.25 -6.92
C LEU A 725 -45.14 35.23 -5.97
N PRO A 726 -45.19 34.94 -4.66
CA PRO A 726 -45.93 35.75 -3.71
C PRO A 726 -45.28 37.13 -3.54
N THR A 727 -46.10 38.17 -3.39
CA THR A 727 -45.60 39.51 -3.08
C THR A 727 -44.89 39.52 -1.73
N GLY A 728 -43.66 40.03 -1.68
CA GLY A 728 -42.91 40.19 -0.44
C GLY A 728 -41.59 40.90 -0.67
N ALA A 729 -41.04 41.51 0.38
CA ALA A 729 -39.73 42.16 0.31
C ALA A 729 -38.61 41.13 0.52
N GLU A 730 -37.67 41.03 -0.42
CA GLU A 730 -36.49 40.16 -0.32
C GLU A 730 -36.84 38.70 0.02
N ASN A 731 -37.99 38.25 -0.47
CA ASN A 731 -38.59 37.00 -0.07
C ASN A 731 -38.21 35.82 -0.97
N ILE A 732 -37.53 36.08 -2.10
CA ILE A 732 -37.03 35.04 -3.01
C ILE A 732 -35.58 34.76 -2.66
N ARG A 733 -35.32 33.56 -2.14
CA ARG A 733 -33.98 33.09 -1.75
C ARG A 733 -33.59 31.90 -2.58
N ALA A 734 -32.32 31.81 -2.93
CA ALA A 734 -31.74 30.70 -3.65
C ALA A 734 -30.56 30.14 -2.87
N THR A 735 -30.48 28.81 -2.79
CA THR A 735 -29.29 28.08 -2.37
C THR A 735 -28.88 27.16 -3.51
N TYR A 736 -27.63 27.27 -3.98
CA TYR A 736 -27.15 26.51 -5.13
C TYR A 736 -25.65 26.30 -5.07
N ARG A 737 -25.12 25.43 -5.93
CA ARG A 737 -23.68 25.18 -6.03
C ARG A 737 -23.06 25.88 -7.23
N VAL A 738 -21.89 26.45 -7.03
CA VAL A 738 -21.05 27.01 -8.10
C VAL A 738 -19.73 26.29 -8.17
N GLY A 739 -19.26 26.03 -9.39
CA GLY A 739 -18.02 25.30 -9.62
C GLY A 739 -17.77 25.10 -11.10
N VAL A 740 -16.50 24.90 -11.46
CA VAL A 740 -16.04 24.79 -12.86
C VAL A 740 -15.98 23.33 -13.34
N GLY A 741 -16.66 22.42 -12.63
CA GLY A 741 -16.75 21.00 -12.99
C GLY A 741 -15.38 20.33 -13.08
N ALA A 742 -15.12 19.64 -14.20
CA ALA A 742 -13.87 18.90 -14.43
C ALA A 742 -12.62 19.80 -14.53
N ALA A 743 -12.78 21.09 -14.87
CA ALA A 743 -11.66 22.03 -14.85
C ALA A 743 -11.16 22.34 -13.42
N GLY A 744 -11.96 22.00 -12.41
CA GLY A 744 -11.60 22.09 -11.00
C GLY A 744 -10.83 20.89 -10.46
N ASN A 745 -10.46 19.92 -11.31
CA ASN A 745 -9.61 18.80 -10.92
C ASN A 745 -8.24 19.31 -10.46
N VAL A 746 -7.75 18.74 -9.37
CA VAL A 746 -6.45 19.08 -8.79
C VAL A 746 -5.59 17.83 -8.72
N ASP A 747 -4.27 18.02 -8.73
CA ASP A 747 -3.30 16.97 -8.54
C ASP A 747 -3.33 16.43 -7.09
N PRO A 748 -2.86 15.18 -6.88
CA PRO A 748 -2.68 14.64 -5.54
C PRO A 748 -1.86 15.58 -4.64
N ARG A 749 -2.28 15.72 -3.38
CA ARG A 749 -1.65 16.57 -2.35
C ARG A 749 -1.70 18.09 -2.63
N GLN A 750 -2.55 18.55 -3.55
CA GLN A 750 -2.88 19.97 -3.66
C GLN A 750 -3.97 20.42 -2.67
N ILE A 751 -4.56 19.52 -1.88
CA ILE A 751 -5.56 19.82 -0.84
C ILE A 751 -5.07 19.29 0.50
#